data_AF-A0A1E5SRK6-F1
#
_entry.id   AF-A0A1E5SRK6-F1
#
_cell.length_a   1.000
_cell.length_b   1.000
_cell.length_c   1.000
_cell.angle_alpha   90.00
_cell.angle_beta   90.00
_cell.angle_gamma   90.00
#
_symmetry.space_group_name_H-M   'P 1'
#
loop_
_entity.id
_entity.type
_entity.pdbx_description
1 polymer ?
#
loop_
_entity_poly.entity_id
_entity_poly.type
_entity_poly.pdbx_seq_one_letter_code
_entity_poly.pdbx_strand_id
1 'polypeptide(L)'
;MRYSLSIILLLITTSVSMGQIVTLEPSNANGEQEIKLIFDATQGDAGLVGASKVYVHTGVVTDSPNGTAWTFVKGNWGADDGIGLMTKVSGESDKWEITLSPTAREYYGVPSGTNMFRLSMVFRNADGSSKGAGTPGSITGGEVASNGDIYMDLNVANFVTITAPTEEDIFVVDGQSVTLSAEASSEVSAMAISVDEGNGFDEKASITSGTNISFDFSPTSSFRGSLKVTATVNGENLEVTQSLNVNLTSETQVLALPAGLKKGINYGDDLTKVSLVLEAPEKDFVYVVGDFNNWEIRSEYLMNVTPDGELFWIELSGLTPNQEYVFQYWVDGNIRIGDPYADEVADPWNDSFIPASVHDDIPDYNKTDYAIATTLETGQAAFQWDASEDSWQRPAKEDLVIYELLVRDFIGTHSYKDLIDTLDYIADLGVNAIELMPIMEFEGNESWGYNPMYFFAPDKYYGTKDDLKTFIQVCHQKGIAVILDMVLNHAFGLNPMVRMYWDEANSKPAANSPWFNPDATHPFNVGFDFNHESTYTQAFADSVNAYWVNEYHFDGYRFDLSKGFTQTNNPSDVGAWSAFDQTRIDLLTRMSTKLWETDQEAYVILEHFADASEENALAAAGMLLWRNVGFPYRKALGGSTGETFQGATANTHVSYMESHDEQRQLWEVFQEGEAEEGYNTRDTTIALERLKMNAAFIYTLPGPKMLWQFGELGYDIDINFNGRVGNKPLVWGEGSLGYYEDPLRSYTYDAFAAIIALRNLINEEANVNYTYDFAGDERSISIDSDDLDVLIVGNFGLSETTMDVAYTQTGDWYDYFSGETVAVADVSASVDLAPGEFKIYTSNDVSDGFPGAVEAFVNPVTVSPAVFGPDDEVTITFDASKASPDGTNGLVGASKVYMHAGVVFDDVTSQTLQNVVGTLTDDGLGLMTKVDGEDDKWEITITPTNYFSITSGEAVRLGMYFRDADNSNVGKGFRGSNVFLDMELNGALISVSPAEFDQDDQITLTFDARFGNRGLVGESKVYMHSGISFTEGGTAFEDGFVIGNWGEDDGVGLMTKSSENANKWQLTFTPTQYYGMSDTDIAYRLAMVFRNADGSKKGTGTPGDFEGGTVIANGDIFFDFPIIKEVTSIEDELPGFNYYPNPTQGIINFSGEIPGIPRAVKIFNMNGNEVFSQKLSQGRMEPVDITGLKSGLYLLRILTDQKRYTLKVLVR
;
A
#
# COMPACT_ATOMS: atom_id res chain seq x y z
N MET A 1 11.49 10.61 76.50
CA MET A 1 10.97 11.75 77.29
C MET A 1 11.23 13.03 76.50
N ARG A 2 10.16 13.63 75.94
CA ARG A 2 9.91 15.08 75.70
C ARG A 2 10.86 15.84 74.74
N TYR A 3 10.39 16.22 73.53
CA TYR A 3 9.74 17.51 73.16
C TYR A 3 10.75 18.66 72.91
N SER A 4 10.71 19.51 71.87
CA SER A 4 9.79 19.79 70.73
C SER A 4 10.63 20.39 69.54
N LEU A 5 10.16 20.95 68.42
CA LEU A 5 8.89 21.59 67.98
C LEU A 5 8.69 21.53 66.44
N SER A 6 7.60 22.10 65.95
CA SER A 6 6.99 22.08 64.61
C SER A 6 7.53 23.07 63.55
N ILE A 7 7.27 22.76 62.26
CA ILE A 7 6.70 23.58 61.15
C ILE A 7 6.28 22.54 60.08
N ILE A 8 5.01 22.13 59.98
CA ILE A 8 3.97 22.66 59.07
C ILE A 8 4.47 22.90 57.63
N LEU A 9 4.21 21.95 56.74
CA LEU A 9 4.06 22.21 55.31
C LEU A 9 2.72 21.62 54.85
N LEU A 10 1.89 22.45 54.23
CA LEU A 10 0.56 22.10 53.76
C LEU A 10 0.69 21.52 52.34
N LEU A 11 0.72 20.18 52.21
CA LEU A 11 0.48 19.53 50.92
C LEU A 11 -1.02 19.30 50.79
N ILE A 12 -1.69 20.22 50.11
CA ILE A 12 -3.04 20.00 49.62
C ILE A 12 -2.89 18.99 48.48
N THR A 13 -3.13 17.71 48.76
CA THR A 13 -3.48 16.75 47.72
C THR A 13 -4.84 17.17 47.17
N THR A 14 -4.85 17.99 46.13
CA THR A 14 -6.00 18.08 45.24
C THR A 14 -6.15 16.72 44.60
N SER A 15 -6.97 15.86 45.20
CA SER A 15 -7.57 14.73 44.52
C SER A 15 -8.37 15.30 43.35
N VAL A 16 -7.74 15.32 42.17
CA VAL A 16 -8.44 15.55 40.91
C VAL A 16 -9.46 14.42 40.84
N SER A 17 -10.74 14.74 40.95
CA SER A 17 -11.78 13.79 40.63
C SER A 17 -11.68 13.54 39.13
N MET A 18 -11.12 12.40 38.74
CA MET A 18 -11.25 11.91 37.37
C MET A 18 -12.75 11.88 37.04
N GLY A 19 -13.12 12.46 35.90
CA GLY A 19 -14.50 12.41 35.44
C GLY A 19 -14.87 10.95 35.16
N GLN A 20 -16.14 10.63 35.35
CA GLN A 20 -16.62 9.28 35.16
C GLN A 20 -17.12 9.13 33.72
N ILE A 21 -16.42 8.30 32.92
CA ILE A 21 -16.70 8.11 31.49
C ILE A 21 -18.13 7.63 31.20
N VAL A 22 -18.68 6.76 32.04
CA VAL A 22 -20.10 6.37 31.98
C VAL A 22 -20.71 6.39 33.36
N THR A 23 -21.85 7.05 33.50
CA THR A 23 -22.67 7.10 34.72
C THR A 23 -24.03 6.45 34.46
N LEU A 24 -24.51 5.64 35.41
CA LEU A 24 -25.87 5.11 35.41
C LEU A 24 -26.76 5.89 36.39
N GLU A 25 -27.99 6.22 35.97
CA GLU A 25 -29.05 6.73 36.85
C GLU A 25 -30.23 5.72 36.86
N PRO A 26 -30.64 5.20 38.04
CA PRO A 26 -30.02 5.38 39.35
C PRO A 26 -28.66 4.67 39.47
N SER A 27 -27.76 5.17 40.31
CA SER A 27 -26.39 4.62 40.45
C SER A 27 -26.31 3.24 41.14
N ASN A 28 -27.44 2.68 41.58
CA ASN A 28 -27.59 1.29 42.00
C ASN A 28 -28.59 0.53 41.10
N ALA A 29 -28.55 0.84 39.80
CA ALA A 29 -29.39 0.28 38.76
C ALA A 29 -29.47 -1.25 38.79
N ASN A 30 -30.57 -1.80 38.29
CA ASN A 30 -30.75 -3.23 38.05
C ASN A 30 -31.63 -3.42 36.80
N GLY A 31 -31.72 -4.64 36.28
CA GLY A 31 -32.44 -4.92 35.04
C GLY A 31 -33.94 -4.59 35.05
N GLU A 32 -34.59 -4.58 36.23
CA GLU A 32 -36.05 -4.47 36.40
C GLU A 32 -36.56 -3.02 36.48
N GLN A 33 -35.71 -2.03 36.21
CA GLN A 33 -36.08 -0.62 36.19
C GLN A 33 -35.55 0.08 34.94
N GLU A 34 -36.11 1.25 34.65
CA GLU A 34 -35.55 2.17 33.65
C GLU A 34 -34.15 2.59 34.09
N ILE A 35 -33.17 2.49 33.19
CA ILE A 35 -31.79 2.95 33.42
C ILE A 35 -31.51 4.06 32.42
N LYS A 36 -31.16 5.25 32.90
CA LYS A 36 -30.50 6.24 32.05
C LYS A 36 -29.00 6.00 32.10
N LEU A 37 -28.41 5.79 30.93
CA LEU A 37 -26.97 5.70 30.73
C LEU A 37 -26.50 7.06 30.22
N ILE A 38 -25.48 7.63 30.86
CA ILE A 38 -24.85 8.91 30.48
C ILE A 38 -23.37 8.65 30.18
N PHE A 39 -22.97 8.82 28.93
CA PHE A 39 -21.58 8.80 28.47
C PHE A 39 -21.01 10.22 28.45
N ASP A 40 -19.79 10.40 28.97
CA ASP A 40 -19.03 11.65 28.93
C ASP A 40 -17.83 11.46 27.99
N ALA A 41 -17.96 11.94 26.76
CA ALA A 41 -16.95 11.78 25.73
C ALA A 41 -15.64 12.54 26.04
N THR A 42 -15.62 13.40 27.06
CA THR A 42 -14.38 14.09 27.49
C THR A 42 -13.46 13.21 28.35
N GLN A 43 -13.87 11.98 28.67
CA GLN A 43 -13.12 11.03 29.48
C GLN A 43 -12.66 9.83 28.62
N GLY A 44 -11.65 9.08 29.10
CA GLY A 44 -11.08 7.97 28.35
C GLY A 44 -10.07 8.42 27.30
N ASP A 45 -10.16 7.89 26.09
CA ASP A 45 -9.37 8.30 24.92
C ASP A 45 -9.83 9.65 24.32
N ALA A 46 -10.98 10.15 24.74
CA ALA A 46 -11.65 11.36 24.24
C ALA A 46 -11.98 11.34 22.73
N GLY A 47 -12.01 10.17 22.08
CA GLY A 47 -12.18 10.03 20.63
C GLY A 47 -13.57 10.40 20.08
N LEU A 48 -14.51 10.82 20.93
CA LEU A 48 -15.86 11.27 20.54
C LEU A 48 -16.20 12.70 21.01
N VAL A 49 -15.23 13.47 21.51
CA VAL A 49 -15.42 14.91 21.74
C VAL A 49 -15.75 15.59 20.40
N GLY A 50 -16.77 16.43 20.37
CA GLY A 50 -17.22 17.12 19.16
C GLY A 50 -18.12 16.30 18.23
N ALA A 51 -18.38 15.02 18.51
CA ALA A 51 -19.21 14.18 17.64
C ALA A 51 -20.61 14.79 17.38
N SER A 52 -21.11 14.63 16.14
CA SER A 52 -22.42 15.11 15.70
C SER A 52 -23.56 14.16 16.11
N LYS A 53 -23.27 12.85 16.10
CA LYS A 53 -24.07 11.76 16.67
C LYS A 53 -23.14 10.79 17.39
N VAL A 54 -23.59 10.24 18.51
CA VAL A 54 -22.95 9.08 19.16
C VAL A 54 -23.92 7.93 19.20
N TYR A 55 -23.45 6.77 18.78
CA TYR A 55 -24.10 5.47 18.87
C TYR A 55 -23.45 4.69 20.00
N VAL A 56 -24.27 4.11 20.87
CA VAL A 56 -23.80 3.08 21.79
C VAL A 56 -24.07 1.71 21.20
N HIS A 57 -23.00 0.97 20.93
CA HIS A 57 -23.06 -0.47 20.79
C HIS A 57 -22.97 -1.04 22.21
N THR A 58 -24.02 -1.72 22.68
CA THR A 58 -24.09 -2.18 24.08
C THR A 58 -24.81 -3.50 24.22
N GLY A 59 -24.27 -4.36 25.09
CA GLY A 59 -24.85 -5.62 25.49
C GLY A 59 -25.03 -5.73 27.00
N VAL A 60 -25.39 -6.93 27.41
CA VAL A 60 -25.61 -7.32 28.79
C VAL A 60 -24.68 -8.48 29.13
N VAL A 61 -23.99 -8.36 30.25
CA VAL A 61 -23.24 -9.46 30.86
C VAL A 61 -24.20 -10.25 31.74
N THR A 62 -24.39 -11.54 31.44
CA THR A 62 -25.40 -12.40 32.10
C THR A 62 -24.82 -13.64 32.78
N ASP A 63 -23.56 -13.95 32.50
CA ASP A 63 -22.81 -15.12 32.99
C ASP A 63 -22.34 -14.95 34.44
N SER A 64 -21.74 -13.81 34.79
CA SER A 64 -21.16 -13.58 36.12
C SER A 64 -21.00 -12.09 36.46
N PRO A 65 -20.87 -11.73 37.76
CA PRO A 65 -20.64 -10.34 38.19
C PRO A 65 -19.43 -9.65 37.58
N ASN A 66 -18.38 -10.41 37.25
CA ASN A 66 -17.15 -9.92 36.64
C ASN A 66 -17.01 -10.36 35.17
N GLY A 67 -18.10 -10.84 34.57
CA GLY A 67 -18.10 -11.34 33.21
C GLY A 67 -17.79 -10.24 32.20
N THR A 68 -17.27 -10.66 31.05
CA THR A 68 -16.96 -9.80 29.91
C THR A 68 -17.72 -10.22 28.65
N ALA A 69 -18.46 -11.34 28.66
CA ALA A 69 -19.21 -11.81 27.50
C ALA A 69 -20.42 -10.89 27.21
N TRP A 70 -20.46 -10.32 26.00
CA TRP A 70 -21.55 -9.47 25.54
C TRP A 70 -22.71 -10.31 25.00
N THR A 71 -23.86 -10.27 25.67
CA THR A 71 -25.09 -10.94 25.20
C THR A 71 -26.23 -9.93 25.00
N PHE A 72 -27.30 -10.32 24.29
CA PHE A 72 -28.47 -9.45 24.02
C PHE A 72 -28.13 -8.07 23.43
N VAL A 73 -27.12 -8.02 22.56
CA VAL A 73 -26.48 -6.80 22.06
C VAL A 73 -27.44 -5.92 21.23
N LYS A 74 -27.28 -4.60 21.33
CA LYS A 74 -28.00 -3.55 20.60
C LYS A 74 -27.02 -2.54 19.99
N GLY A 75 -27.38 -2.03 18.81
CA GLY A 75 -26.57 -1.15 17.98
C GLY A 75 -25.74 -1.95 16.97
N ASN A 76 -25.62 -1.45 15.74
CA ASN A 76 -24.78 -2.04 14.70
C ASN A 76 -23.48 -1.24 14.52
N TRP A 77 -22.46 -1.89 13.96
CA TRP A 77 -21.15 -1.25 13.73
C TRP A 77 -21.18 -0.50 12.39
N GLY A 78 -20.67 0.75 12.38
CA GLY A 78 -20.49 1.54 11.16
C GLY A 78 -21.77 1.89 10.39
N ALA A 79 -22.92 1.92 11.05
CA ALA A 79 -24.21 2.13 10.41
C ALA A 79 -25.09 3.16 11.14
N ASP A 80 -25.48 4.23 10.43
CA ASP A 80 -26.43 5.25 10.88
C ASP A 80 -27.90 4.74 10.76
N ASP A 81 -28.20 3.60 11.38
CA ASP A 81 -29.51 2.93 11.33
C ASP A 81 -30.49 3.38 12.44
N GLY A 82 -30.00 4.22 13.36
CA GLY A 82 -30.75 4.73 14.51
C GLY A 82 -30.78 3.81 15.74
N ILE A 83 -30.22 2.59 15.67
CA ILE A 83 -30.20 1.64 16.78
C ILE A 83 -29.04 2.00 17.72
N GLY A 84 -29.36 2.31 18.98
CA GLY A 84 -28.36 2.76 19.96
C GLY A 84 -27.98 4.24 19.83
N LEU A 85 -28.67 5.03 18.99
CA LEU A 85 -28.48 6.47 18.89
C LEU A 85 -28.72 7.15 20.25
N MET A 86 -27.72 7.87 20.74
CA MET A 86 -27.79 8.65 21.97
C MET A 86 -28.24 10.08 21.72
N THR A 87 -28.85 10.70 22.72
CA THR A 87 -29.25 12.12 22.73
C THR A 87 -28.30 12.96 23.57
N LYS A 88 -27.87 14.14 23.11
CA LYS A 88 -27.04 15.05 23.94
C LYS A 88 -27.76 15.43 25.23
N VAL A 89 -27.05 15.38 26.36
CA VAL A 89 -27.55 15.83 27.66
C VAL A 89 -27.80 17.34 27.59
N SER A 90 -29.00 17.77 28.00
CA SER A 90 -29.44 19.17 27.86
C SER A 90 -28.53 20.16 28.60
N GLY A 91 -27.66 20.85 27.86
CA GLY A 91 -26.74 21.87 28.38
C GLY A 91 -25.26 21.45 28.40
N GLU A 92 -24.96 20.22 27.99
CA GLU A 92 -23.61 19.66 27.87
C GLU A 92 -23.27 19.49 26.38
N SER A 93 -22.02 19.76 25.98
CA SER A 93 -21.59 19.63 24.57
C SER A 93 -21.27 18.19 24.17
N ASP A 94 -20.68 17.44 25.09
CA ASP A 94 -20.00 16.15 24.84
C ASP A 94 -20.50 15.03 25.77
N LYS A 95 -21.59 15.29 26.51
CA LYS A 95 -22.31 14.24 27.25
C LYS A 95 -23.53 13.77 26.48
N TRP A 96 -23.69 12.45 26.45
CA TRP A 96 -24.71 11.76 25.69
C TRP A 96 -25.51 10.86 26.63
N GLU A 97 -26.83 10.94 26.57
CA GLU A 97 -27.73 10.08 27.32
C GLU A 97 -28.59 9.21 26.41
N ILE A 98 -28.80 7.97 26.84
CA ILE A 98 -29.83 7.07 26.32
C ILE A 98 -30.60 6.49 27.51
N THR A 99 -31.91 6.30 27.35
CA THR A 99 -32.78 5.75 28.40
C THR A 99 -33.27 4.36 28.00
N LEU A 100 -32.84 3.36 28.77
CA LEU A 100 -33.13 1.94 28.58
C LEU A 100 -34.51 1.65 29.22
N SER A 101 -35.56 1.81 28.41
CA SER A 101 -36.97 1.93 28.82
C SER A 101 -37.86 0.90 28.09
N PRO A 102 -38.96 0.38 28.68
CA PRO A 102 -39.54 0.72 29.99
C PRO A 102 -38.73 0.20 31.19
N THR A 103 -37.94 -0.83 30.94
CA THR A 103 -36.89 -1.36 31.82
C THR A 103 -35.69 -1.72 30.97
N ALA A 104 -34.49 -1.78 31.56
CA ALA A 104 -33.31 -2.23 30.83
C ALA A 104 -33.47 -3.67 30.30
N ARG A 105 -34.12 -4.56 31.08
CA ARG A 105 -34.47 -5.92 30.64
C ARG A 105 -35.27 -5.93 29.34
N GLU A 106 -36.34 -5.14 29.28
CA GLU A 106 -37.20 -5.07 28.09
C GLU A 106 -36.52 -4.39 26.90
N TYR A 107 -35.66 -3.39 27.13
CA TYR A 107 -34.89 -2.72 26.08
C TYR A 107 -33.96 -3.70 25.34
N TYR A 108 -33.20 -4.51 26.08
CA TYR A 108 -32.32 -5.53 25.51
C TYR A 108 -33.09 -6.78 25.02
N GLY A 109 -34.29 -7.01 25.55
CA GLY A 109 -35.08 -8.22 25.28
C GLY A 109 -34.62 -9.44 26.08
N VAL A 110 -33.97 -9.22 27.23
CA VAL A 110 -33.47 -10.30 28.10
C VAL A 110 -34.65 -11.04 28.73
N PRO A 111 -34.73 -12.38 28.66
CA PRO A 111 -35.80 -13.15 29.29
C PRO A 111 -35.94 -12.90 30.79
N SER A 112 -37.16 -13.04 31.33
CA SER A 112 -37.39 -12.94 32.78
C SER A 112 -36.71 -14.10 33.51
N GLY A 113 -35.95 -13.80 34.56
CA GLY A 113 -35.16 -14.78 35.33
C GLY A 113 -33.67 -14.82 34.98
N THR A 114 -33.26 -14.35 33.80
CA THR A 114 -31.84 -14.21 33.43
C THR A 114 -31.18 -13.08 34.21
N ASN A 115 -30.03 -13.33 34.83
CA ASN A 115 -29.24 -12.30 35.51
C ASN A 115 -28.83 -11.18 34.53
N MET A 116 -28.77 -9.94 34.99
CA MET A 116 -28.18 -8.83 34.24
C MET A 116 -27.12 -8.21 35.13
N PHE A 117 -25.90 -8.73 35.08
CA PHE A 117 -24.81 -8.37 35.99
C PHE A 117 -24.16 -7.05 35.64
N ARG A 118 -23.99 -6.78 34.36
CA ARG A 118 -23.32 -5.56 33.87
C ARG A 118 -23.95 -5.14 32.55
N LEU A 119 -23.86 -3.86 32.23
CA LEU A 119 -24.01 -3.36 30.87
C LEU A 119 -22.60 -3.26 30.27
N SER A 120 -22.36 -3.92 29.15
CA SER A 120 -21.13 -3.77 28.37
C SER A 120 -21.37 -2.78 27.23
N MET A 121 -20.41 -1.92 26.92
CA MET A 121 -20.62 -0.83 25.95
C MET A 121 -19.33 -0.29 25.32
N VAL A 122 -19.48 0.11 24.05
CA VAL A 122 -18.52 0.88 23.25
C VAL A 122 -19.31 1.96 22.54
N PHE A 123 -18.78 3.17 22.54
CA PHE A 123 -19.38 4.32 21.86
C PHE A 123 -18.66 4.57 20.55
N ARG A 124 -19.39 4.94 19.50
CA ARG A 124 -18.84 5.34 18.20
C ARG A 124 -19.60 6.52 17.58
N ASN A 125 -19.00 7.17 16.60
CA ASN A 125 -19.68 8.08 15.67
C ASN A 125 -20.53 7.30 14.64
N ALA A 126 -21.17 8.00 13.70
CA ALA A 126 -22.17 7.43 12.78
C ALA A 126 -21.59 6.43 11.75
N ASP A 127 -20.39 6.70 11.24
CA ASP A 127 -19.64 5.84 10.30
C ASP A 127 -18.74 4.81 11.00
N GLY A 128 -18.55 4.94 12.31
CA GLY A 128 -17.79 4.00 13.12
C GLY A 128 -16.28 4.18 13.15
N SER A 129 -15.71 5.13 12.38
CA SER A 129 -14.26 5.40 12.33
C SER A 129 -13.68 5.79 13.69
N SER A 130 -14.45 6.52 14.50
CA SER A 130 -14.05 7.00 15.82
C SER A 130 -14.75 6.21 16.92
N LYS A 131 -13.99 5.85 17.96
CA LYS A 131 -14.50 5.18 19.18
C LYS A 131 -14.28 6.09 20.40
N GLY A 132 -15.13 5.93 21.40
CA GLY A 132 -14.93 6.48 22.73
C GLY A 132 -14.57 5.36 23.69
N ALA A 133 -13.29 4.97 23.73
CA ALA A 133 -12.81 3.92 24.62
C ALA A 133 -12.43 4.49 25.99
N GLY A 134 -12.60 3.69 27.03
CA GLY A 134 -12.09 4.06 28.36
C GLY A 134 -10.59 3.87 28.47
N THR A 135 -9.98 4.50 29.49
CA THR A 135 -8.64 4.10 29.95
C THR A 135 -8.76 2.81 30.78
N PRO A 136 -8.02 1.72 30.47
CA PRO A 136 -8.14 0.45 31.19
C PRO A 136 -7.96 0.58 32.71
N GLY A 137 -8.86 -0.04 33.47
CA GLY A 137 -8.87 0.00 34.93
C GLY A 137 -10.27 0.19 35.55
N SER A 138 -10.34 0.17 36.87
CA SER A 138 -11.61 0.30 37.60
C SER A 138 -12.17 1.72 37.55
N ILE A 139 -13.48 1.84 37.32
CA ILE A 139 -14.24 3.09 37.37
C ILE A 139 -15.34 3.01 38.46
N THR A 140 -16.04 4.11 38.73
CA THR A 140 -17.05 4.11 39.80
C THR A 140 -18.28 3.30 39.38
N GLY A 141 -18.42 2.09 39.91
CA GLY A 141 -19.52 1.17 39.56
C GLY A 141 -19.30 0.44 38.24
N GLY A 142 -18.06 0.12 37.91
CA GLY A 142 -17.70 -0.60 36.69
C GLY A 142 -16.19 -0.73 36.50
N GLU A 143 -15.78 -1.21 35.33
CA GLU A 143 -14.38 -1.19 34.89
C GLU A 143 -14.28 -0.98 33.38
N VAL A 144 -13.06 -0.71 32.93
CA VAL A 144 -12.70 -0.67 31.52
C VAL A 144 -11.66 -1.77 31.27
N ALA A 145 -11.92 -2.63 30.27
CA ALA A 145 -11.01 -3.70 29.88
C ALA A 145 -9.81 -3.18 29.07
N SER A 146 -8.81 -4.04 28.84
CA SER A 146 -7.58 -3.72 28.09
C SER A 146 -7.84 -3.29 26.64
N ASN A 147 -8.88 -3.81 26.00
CA ASN A 147 -9.31 -3.44 24.64
C ASN A 147 -10.05 -2.08 24.58
N GLY A 148 -10.39 -1.51 25.74
CA GLY A 148 -11.10 -0.23 25.88
C GLY A 148 -12.61 -0.35 26.09
N ASP A 149 -13.17 -1.56 26.11
CA ASP A 149 -14.59 -1.81 26.39
C ASP A 149 -14.95 -1.37 27.81
N ILE A 150 -16.12 -0.76 27.97
CA ILE A 150 -16.60 -0.24 29.25
C ILE A 150 -17.68 -1.18 29.80
N TYR A 151 -17.54 -1.58 31.06
CA TYR A 151 -18.48 -2.45 31.77
C TYR A 151 -19.02 -1.70 32.99
N MET A 152 -20.33 -1.51 33.06
CA MET A 152 -21.02 -0.85 34.18
C MET A 152 -21.82 -1.87 34.99
N ASP A 153 -21.49 -2.01 36.27
CA ASP A 153 -22.05 -3.04 37.13
C ASP A 153 -23.51 -2.71 37.51
N LEU A 154 -24.35 -3.75 37.50
CA LEU A 154 -25.75 -3.71 37.92
C LEU A 154 -25.93 -4.47 39.24
N ASN A 155 -26.83 -3.96 40.07
CA ASN A 155 -27.15 -4.49 41.38
C ASN A 155 -28.07 -5.71 41.31
N VAL A 156 -27.48 -6.90 41.13
CA VAL A 156 -28.18 -8.20 41.15
C VAL A 156 -28.08 -8.82 42.56
N ALA A 157 -29.15 -8.66 43.36
CA ALA A 157 -29.15 -9.10 44.76
C ALA A 157 -29.20 -10.64 44.93
N ASN A 158 -30.01 -11.31 44.11
CA ASN A 158 -30.16 -12.76 44.07
C ASN A 158 -29.76 -13.24 42.67
N PHE A 159 -28.79 -14.15 42.58
CA PHE A 159 -28.38 -14.76 41.31
C PHE A 159 -27.97 -16.23 41.49
N VAL A 160 -27.98 -16.96 40.38
CA VAL A 160 -27.29 -18.25 40.21
C VAL A 160 -26.55 -18.25 38.87
N THR A 161 -25.33 -18.75 38.84
CA THR A 161 -24.43 -18.74 37.68
C THR A 161 -23.80 -20.11 37.50
N ILE A 162 -23.70 -20.57 36.25
CA ILE A 162 -22.89 -21.76 35.94
C ILE A 162 -21.41 -21.36 36.05
N THR A 163 -20.60 -22.22 36.65
CA THR A 163 -19.16 -22.02 36.85
C THR A 163 -18.31 -23.06 36.13
N ALA A 164 -18.91 -24.17 35.67
CA ALA A 164 -18.29 -25.11 34.74
C ALA A 164 -19.38 -25.91 33.98
N PRO A 165 -19.17 -26.27 32.70
CA PRO A 165 -18.04 -25.84 31.85
C PRO A 165 -18.18 -24.37 31.40
N THR A 166 -17.06 -23.74 31.07
CA THR A 166 -17.04 -22.41 30.44
C THR A 166 -17.35 -22.48 28.95
N GLU A 167 -16.83 -23.52 28.29
CA GLU A 167 -17.01 -23.78 26.86
C GLU A 167 -18.39 -24.37 26.55
N GLU A 168 -18.93 -24.04 25.38
CA GLU A 168 -20.14 -24.67 24.84
C GLU A 168 -19.84 -26.08 24.31
N ASP A 169 -18.79 -26.25 23.49
CA ASP A 169 -18.36 -27.54 22.97
C ASP A 169 -17.28 -28.16 23.86
N ILE A 170 -17.60 -29.32 24.45
CA ILE A 170 -16.70 -30.06 25.35
C ILE A 170 -16.40 -31.46 24.81
N PHE A 171 -15.12 -31.82 24.84
CA PHE A 171 -14.62 -33.12 24.43
C PHE A 171 -14.41 -33.99 25.66
N VAL A 172 -15.10 -35.13 25.71
CA VAL A 172 -15.07 -36.04 26.87
C VAL A 172 -14.68 -37.43 26.39
N VAL A 173 -13.55 -37.95 26.89
CA VAL A 173 -13.13 -39.33 26.63
C VAL A 173 -14.16 -40.30 27.23
N ASP A 174 -14.56 -41.33 26.47
CA ASP A 174 -15.53 -42.33 26.93
C ASP A 174 -15.12 -42.93 28.29
N GLY A 175 -16.10 -43.03 29.19
CA GLY A 175 -15.90 -43.43 30.58
C GLY A 175 -15.34 -42.36 31.53
N GLN A 176 -14.97 -41.17 31.04
CA GLN A 176 -14.66 -40.01 31.90
C GLN A 176 -15.92 -39.19 32.23
N SER A 177 -15.72 -38.05 32.90
CA SER A 177 -16.79 -37.14 33.34
C SER A 177 -16.36 -35.70 33.21
N VAL A 178 -17.26 -34.84 32.76
CA VAL A 178 -17.11 -33.38 32.86
C VAL A 178 -17.72 -32.88 34.16
N THR A 179 -17.02 -32.00 34.88
CA THR A 179 -17.60 -31.35 36.05
C THR A 179 -18.57 -30.26 35.61
N LEU A 180 -19.84 -30.40 35.97
CA LEU A 180 -20.86 -29.37 35.87
C LEU A 180 -20.97 -28.68 37.24
N SER A 181 -20.83 -27.36 37.33
CA SER A 181 -20.93 -26.65 38.61
C SER A 181 -21.61 -25.30 38.51
N ALA A 182 -22.14 -24.83 39.64
CA ALA A 182 -22.78 -23.52 39.74
C ALA A 182 -22.69 -22.92 41.14
N GLU A 183 -22.74 -21.59 41.20
CA GLU A 183 -22.70 -20.78 42.40
C GLU A 183 -23.96 -19.90 42.48
N ALA A 184 -24.44 -19.61 43.69
CA ALA A 184 -25.50 -18.64 43.96
C ALA A 184 -25.04 -17.55 44.93
N SER A 185 -25.64 -16.37 44.80
CA SER A 185 -25.23 -15.16 45.55
C SER A 185 -25.31 -15.27 47.08
N SER A 186 -26.11 -16.20 47.59
CA SER A 186 -26.25 -16.49 49.02
C SER A 186 -26.89 -17.87 49.26
N GLU A 187 -26.97 -18.28 50.53
CA GLU A 187 -27.50 -19.57 50.99
C GLU A 187 -28.85 -19.94 50.35
N VAL A 188 -28.89 -21.05 49.62
CA VAL A 188 -30.09 -21.51 48.92
C VAL A 188 -31.00 -22.35 49.82
N SER A 189 -32.29 -22.34 49.53
CA SER A 189 -33.26 -23.30 50.09
C SER A 189 -33.51 -24.51 49.18
N ALA A 190 -33.15 -24.38 47.91
CA ALA A 190 -33.03 -25.44 46.91
C ALA A 190 -32.06 -24.99 45.81
N MET A 191 -31.27 -25.88 45.22
CA MET A 191 -30.56 -25.65 43.96
C MET A 191 -30.39 -26.98 43.24
N ALA A 192 -30.50 -27.00 41.91
CA ALA A 192 -30.40 -28.22 41.12
C ALA A 192 -29.74 -27.98 39.75
N ILE A 193 -28.87 -28.91 39.35
CA ILE A 193 -28.31 -29.05 37.99
C ILE A 193 -29.21 -30.00 37.20
N SER A 194 -29.57 -29.61 35.98
CA SER A 194 -30.26 -30.46 34.99
C SER A 194 -29.57 -30.36 33.63
N VAL A 195 -29.59 -31.44 32.85
CA VAL A 195 -29.03 -31.47 31.49
C VAL A 195 -30.11 -31.90 30.51
N ASP A 196 -30.25 -31.19 29.39
CA ASP A 196 -31.05 -31.59 28.25
C ASP A 196 -30.13 -32.23 27.19
N GLU A 197 -30.27 -33.54 27.00
CA GLU A 197 -29.54 -34.35 26.02
C GLU A 197 -30.33 -34.45 24.68
N GLY A 198 -31.06 -33.38 24.32
CA GLY A 198 -31.94 -33.29 23.16
C GLY A 198 -33.34 -33.87 23.34
N ASN A 199 -33.76 -34.15 24.59
CA ASN A 199 -35.01 -34.83 24.94
C ASN A 199 -35.79 -34.16 26.10
N GLY A 200 -35.37 -32.96 26.52
CA GLY A 200 -35.85 -32.28 27.71
C GLY A 200 -34.89 -32.43 28.90
N PHE A 201 -34.88 -31.43 29.78
CA PHE A 201 -34.04 -31.41 30.98
C PHE A 201 -34.32 -32.56 31.97
N ASP A 202 -33.25 -33.28 32.32
CA ASP A 202 -33.21 -34.32 33.36
C ASP A 202 -32.35 -33.83 34.55
N GLU A 203 -32.88 -33.91 35.78
CA GLU A 203 -32.18 -33.44 37.00
C GLU A 203 -31.05 -34.42 37.37
N LYS A 204 -29.80 -33.94 37.32
CA LYS A 204 -28.61 -34.75 37.60
C LYS A 204 -28.15 -34.65 39.07
N ALA A 205 -28.32 -33.48 39.69
CA ALA A 205 -27.97 -33.25 41.10
C ALA A 205 -28.79 -32.12 41.73
N SER A 206 -29.04 -32.21 43.04
CA SER A 206 -29.67 -31.13 43.81
C SER A 206 -29.22 -31.05 45.28
N ILE A 207 -29.33 -29.85 45.86
CA ILE A 207 -28.99 -29.51 47.25
C ILE A 207 -30.13 -28.67 47.89
N THR A 208 -30.23 -28.69 49.22
CA THR A 208 -31.24 -27.94 49.99
C THR A 208 -30.66 -26.88 50.92
N SER A 209 -29.35 -26.65 50.84
CA SER A 209 -28.56 -25.71 51.65
C SER A 209 -27.15 -25.58 51.07
N GLY A 210 -26.50 -24.44 51.24
CA GLY A 210 -25.20 -24.07 50.66
C GLY A 210 -25.29 -22.97 49.60
N THR A 211 -24.14 -22.54 49.08
CA THR A 211 -24.03 -21.54 47.99
C THR A 211 -23.56 -22.13 46.67
N ASN A 212 -23.08 -23.37 46.65
CA ASN A 212 -22.41 -23.99 45.52
C ASN A 212 -22.89 -25.43 45.31
N ILE A 213 -23.05 -25.83 44.05
CA ILE A 213 -23.31 -27.22 43.62
C ILE A 213 -22.29 -27.64 42.56
N SER A 214 -21.90 -28.92 42.57
CA SER A 214 -21.03 -29.52 41.57
C SER A 214 -21.44 -30.98 41.36
N PHE A 215 -21.36 -31.45 40.11
CA PHE A 215 -21.73 -32.79 39.69
C PHE A 215 -20.86 -33.23 38.50
N ASP A 216 -20.18 -34.35 38.65
CA ASP A 216 -19.41 -34.96 37.57
C ASP A 216 -20.35 -35.75 36.65
N PHE A 217 -20.63 -35.21 35.47
CA PHE A 217 -21.49 -35.80 34.45
C PHE A 217 -20.68 -36.68 33.51
N SER A 218 -20.96 -37.98 33.52
CA SER A 218 -20.47 -38.94 32.53
C SER A 218 -21.47 -39.07 31.38
N PRO A 219 -21.24 -38.41 30.23
CA PRO A 219 -22.06 -38.62 29.02
C PRO A 219 -21.92 -40.06 28.50
N THR A 220 -22.96 -40.55 27.82
CA THR A 220 -22.96 -41.90 27.20
C THR A 220 -23.06 -41.89 25.67
N SER A 221 -23.20 -40.70 25.09
CA SER A 221 -23.18 -40.42 23.66
C SER A 221 -22.90 -38.94 23.44
N SER A 222 -22.38 -38.56 22.27
CA SER A 222 -22.34 -37.16 21.85
C SER A 222 -23.75 -36.57 21.72
N PHE A 223 -23.93 -35.29 22.06
CA PHE A 223 -25.18 -34.57 21.87
C PHE A 223 -24.98 -33.06 21.66
N ARG A 224 -26.01 -32.39 21.18
CA ARG A 224 -26.16 -30.92 21.19
C ARG A 224 -27.34 -30.60 22.09
N GLY A 225 -27.13 -29.78 23.11
CA GLY A 225 -28.02 -29.76 24.27
C GLY A 225 -27.86 -28.53 25.13
N SER A 226 -28.31 -28.60 26.39
CA SER A 226 -28.23 -27.47 27.32
C SER A 226 -28.03 -27.90 28.76
N LEU A 227 -27.18 -27.17 29.47
CA LEU A 227 -27.04 -27.20 30.91
C LEU A 227 -27.99 -26.19 31.52
N LYS A 228 -28.78 -26.60 32.51
CA LYS A 228 -29.65 -25.71 33.29
C LYS A 228 -29.35 -25.83 34.77
N VAL A 229 -29.37 -24.68 35.46
CA VAL A 229 -29.33 -24.62 36.91
C VAL A 229 -30.50 -23.81 37.44
N THR A 230 -31.22 -24.36 38.41
CA THR A 230 -32.26 -23.66 39.16
C THR A 230 -31.82 -23.44 40.60
N ALA A 231 -32.22 -22.33 41.23
CA ALA A 231 -31.93 -22.05 42.63
C ALA A 231 -33.06 -21.26 43.31
N THR A 232 -33.29 -21.48 44.60
CA THR A 232 -34.20 -20.69 45.43
C THR A 232 -33.42 -19.89 46.46
N VAL A 233 -33.07 -18.64 46.11
CA VAL A 233 -32.25 -17.71 46.91
C VAL A 233 -33.19 -16.71 47.59
N ASN A 234 -33.10 -16.56 48.92
CA ASN A 234 -33.95 -15.63 49.70
C ASN A 234 -35.48 -15.75 49.48
N GLY A 235 -35.95 -16.90 48.96
CA GLY A 235 -37.37 -17.16 48.63
C GLY A 235 -37.77 -16.82 47.19
N GLU A 236 -36.83 -16.36 46.36
CA GLU A 236 -36.98 -16.12 44.93
C GLU A 236 -36.45 -17.33 44.14
N ASN A 237 -37.18 -17.76 43.11
CA ASN A 237 -36.75 -18.85 42.23
C ASN A 237 -36.04 -18.28 41.01
N LEU A 238 -34.83 -18.75 40.76
CA LEU A 238 -33.93 -18.34 39.70
C LEU A 238 -33.65 -19.53 38.77
N GLU A 239 -33.39 -19.25 37.49
CA GLU A 239 -33.05 -20.25 36.48
C GLU A 239 -32.01 -19.64 35.52
N VAL A 240 -30.91 -20.36 35.28
CA VAL A 240 -29.90 -20.05 34.26
C VAL A 240 -29.73 -21.26 33.35
N THR A 241 -29.54 -21.02 32.05
CA THR A 241 -29.32 -22.08 31.04
C THR A 241 -28.17 -21.65 30.13
N GLN A 242 -27.33 -22.61 29.73
CA GLN A 242 -26.19 -22.48 28.83
C GLN A 242 -26.26 -23.62 27.80
N SER A 243 -25.79 -23.40 26.57
CA SER A 243 -25.58 -24.50 25.63
C SER A 243 -24.59 -25.52 26.20
N LEU A 244 -24.79 -26.80 25.90
CA LEU A 244 -23.87 -27.87 26.27
C LEU A 244 -23.79 -28.88 25.13
N ASN A 245 -22.71 -28.78 24.35
CA ASN A 245 -22.44 -29.59 23.19
C ASN A 245 -21.36 -30.62 23.56
N VAL A 246 -21.78 -31.86 23.79
CA VAL A 246 -20.86 -32.91 24.22
C VAL A 246 -20.39 -33.70 23.01
N ASN A 247 -19.08 -33.75 22.81
CA ASN A 247 -18.41 -34.55 21.79
C ASN A 247 -17.69 -35.71 22.52
N LEU A 248 -18.31 -36.89 22.51
CA LEU A 248 -17.72 -38.09 23.12
C LEU A 248 -16.58 -38.61 22.22
N THR A 249 -15.36 -38.63 22.77
CA THR A 249 -14.13 -39.06 22.08
C THR A 249 -13.58 -40.36 22.69
N SER A 250 -12.59 -40.97 22.04
CA SER A 250 -11.80 -42.07 22.60
C SER A 250 -10.40 -41.59 22.98
N GLU A 251 -9.70 -42.34 23.83
CA GLU A 251 -8.30 -42.05 24.17
C GLU A 251 -7.41 -42.12 22.92
N THR A 252 -6.62 -41.07 22.67
CA THR A 252 -5.68 -40.98 21.54
C THR A 252 -4.72 -42.19 21.56
N GLN A 253 -4.68 -42.96 20.48
CA GLN A 253 -3.89 -44.19 20.45
C GLN A 253 -2.41 -43.88 20.18
N VAL A 254 -1.53 -44.26 21.12
CA VAL A 254 -0.08 -44.08 20.97
C VAL A 254 0.52 -45.21 20.11
N LEU A 255 0.79 -44.94 18.84
CA LEU A 255 1.32 -45.89 17.86
C LEU A 255 2.46 -45.29 17.04
N ALA A 256 3.51 -46.08 16.81
CA ALA A 256 4.62 -45.68 15.95
C ALA A 256 4.16 -45.40 14.51
N LEU A 257 4.70 -44.34 13.91
CA LEU A 257 4.46 -43.96 12.51
C LEU A 257 4.82 -45.13 11.57
N PRO A 258 3.93 -45.51 10.63
CA PRO A 258 4.25 -46.47 9.59
C PRO A 258 5.51 -46.08 8.78
N ALA A 259 6.38 -47.05 8.53
CA ALA A 259 7.65 -46.81 7.86
C ALA A 259 7.45 -46.30 6.42
N GLY A 260 8.08 -45.16 6.11
CA GLY A 260 8.06 -44.54 4.78
C GLY A 260 7.11 -43.36 4.64
N LEU A 261 6.21 -43.13 5.60
CA LEU A 261 5.38 -41.92 5.61
C LEU A 261 6.22 -40.66 5.92
N LYS A 262 5.88 -39.56 5.25
CA LYS A 262 6.39 -38.21 5.48
C LYS A 262 5.29 -37.35 6.13
N LYS A 263 5.64 -36.15 6.61
CA LYS A 263 4.66 -35.11 6.98
C LYS A 263 3.78 -34.77 5.77
N GLY A 264 2.53 -34.41 6.00
CA GLY A 264 1.54 -34.12 4.97
C GLY A 264 0.79 -35.35 4.43
N ILE A 265 0.37 -35.25 3.18
CA ILE A 265 -0.48 -36.21 2.48
C ILE A 265 0.38 -37.27 1.78
N ASN A 266 0.12 -38.55 2.04
CA ASN A 266 0.90 -39.66 1.51
C ASN A 266 0.00 -40.60 0.67
N TYR A 267 0.12 -40.50 -0.65
CA TYR A 267 -0.53 -41.39 -1.61
C TYR A 267 0.23 -42.72 -1.78
N GLY A 268 -0.47 -43.80 -2.13
CA GLY A 268 0.12 -45.14 -2.28
C GLY A 268 -0.61 -46.03 -3.30
N ASP A 269 -0.12 -47.27 -3.47
CA ASP A 269 -0.61 -48.22 -4.49
C ASP A 269 -2.11 -48.55 -4.40
N ASP A 270 -2.71 -48.47 -3.20
CA ASP A 270 -4.15 -48.65 -2.99
C ASP A 270 -4.86 -47.31 -3.13
N LEU A 271 -5.34 -47.02 -4.34
CA LEU A 271 -6.02 -45.77 -4.69
C LEU A 271 -7.35 -45.54 -3.95
N THR A 272 -7.78 -46.43 -3.05
CA THR A 272 -8.93 -46.19 -2.16
C THR A 272 -8.53 -45.65 -0.78
N LYS A 273 -7.24 -45.30 -0.61
CA LYS A 273 -6.63 -44.92 0.65
C LYS A 273 -5.63 -43.78 0.50
N VAL A 274 -5.44 -43.05 1.59
CA VAL A 274 -4.37 -42.05 1.77
C VAL A 274 -3.92 -42.07 3.23
N SER A 275 -2.63 -41.88 3.49
CA SER A 275 -2.14 -41.68 4.85
C SER A 275 -1.85 -40.19 5.09
N LEU A 276 -2.34 -39.68 6.21
CA LEU A 276 -2.20 -38.28 6.61
C LEU A 276 -1.28 -38.20 7.84
N VAL A 277 -0.36 -37.24 7.87
CA VAL A 277 0.62 -37.06 8.96
C VAL A 277 0.81 -35.58 9.30
N LEU A 278 0.26 -35.14 10.43
CA LEU A 278 0.41 -33.79 10.95
C LEU A 278 1.51 -33.73 12.02
N GLU A 279 2.42 -32.75 11.95
CA GLU A 279 3.32 -32.41 13.06
C GLU A 279 2.63 -31.39 13.97
N ALA A 280 2.43 -31.78 15.24
CA ALA A 280 1.63 -31.01 16.20
C ALA A 280 2.04 -31.35 17.65
N PRO A 281 3.30 -31.06 18.06
CA PRO A 281 3.77 -31.34 19.41
C PRO A 281 2.97 -30.60 20.50
N GLU A 282 2.92 -31.17 21.71
CA GLU A 282 2.15 -30.63 22.84
C GLU A 282 0.62 -30.56 22.63
N LYS A 283 0.06 -31.19 21.59
CA LYS A 283 -1.38 -31.34 21.36
C LYS A 283 -1.92 -32.64 21.94
N ASP A 284 -3.20 -32.66 22.33
CA ASP A 284 -3.82 -33.82 23.01
C ASP A 284 -4.46 -34.79 22.00
N PHE A 285 -5.15 -34.26 20.99
CA PHE A 285 -5.81 -35.06 19.96
C PHE A 285 -6.04 -34.28 18.66
N VAL A 286 -6.12 -35.01 17.54
CA VAL A 286 -6.44 -34.46 16.23
C VAL A 286 -7.49 -35.33 15.54
N TYR A 287 -8.54 -34.70 15.04
CA TYR A 287 -9.52 -35.32 14.16
C TYR A 287 -9.31 -34.88 12.71
N VAL A 288 -9.50 -35.79 11.75
CA VAL A 288 -9.62 -35.40 10.34
C VAL A 288 -11.10 -35.24 9.99
N VAL A 289 -11.47 -34.09 9.44
CA VAL A 289 -12.86 -33.68 9.18
C VAL A 289 -12.96 -33.19 7.74
N GLY A 290 -13.93 -33.67 6.97
CA GLY A 290 -14.02 -33.32 5.54
C GLY A 290 -15.20 -33.98 4.82
N ASP A 291 -15.19 -33.93 3.49
CA ASP A 291 -16.29 -34.43 2.66
C ASP A 291 -16.58 -35.92 2.88
N PHE A 292 -15.55 -36.74 3.07
CA PHE A 292 -15.68 -38.19 3.32
C PHE A 292 -16.42 -38.54 4.63
N ASN A 293 -16.55 -37.60 5.58
CA ASN A 293 -17.30 -37.80 6.82
C ASN A 293 -18.47 -36.82 7.04
N ASN A 294 -18.89 -36.10 6.00
CA ASN A 294 -19.91 -35.04 6.05
C ASN A 294 -19.55 -33.88 7.00
N TRP A 295 -18.26 -33.61 7.21
CA TRP A 295 -17.78 -32.55 8.11
C TRP A 295 -18.24 -32.73 9.58
N GLU A 296 -18.32 -33.97 10.04
CA GLU A 296 -18.66 -34.33 11.42
C GLU A 296 -17.48 -34.99 12.13
N ILE A 297 -17.24 -34.63 13.40
CA ILE A 297 -16.31 -35.35 14.27
C ILE A 297 -16.88 -36.76 14.54
N ARG A 298 -16.13 -37.80 14.16
CA ARG A 298 -16.47 -39.20 14.47
C ARG A 298 -15.22 -39.97 14.88
N SER A 299 -15.36 -40.90 15.83
CA SER A 299 -14.24 -41.59 16.49
C SER A 299 -13.34 -42.36 15.55
N GLU A 300 -13.85 -42.84 14.42
CA GLU A 300 -13.09 -43.51 13.37
C GLU A 300 -12.11 -42.61 12.60
N TYR A 301 -12.19 -41.28 12.76
CA TYR A 301 -11.26 -40.29 12.18
C TYR A 301 -10.35 -39.62 13.22
N LEU A 302 -10.29 -40.15 14.44
CA LEU A 302 -9.29 -39.76 15.45
C LEU A 302 -7.91 -40.25 15.01
N MET A 303 -6.94 -39.36 14.91
CA MET A 303 -5.56 -39.70 14.54
C MET A 303 -4.84 -40.40 15.70
N ASN A 304 -3.91 -41.29 15.36
CA ASN A 304 -2.97 -41.90 16.31
C ASN A 304 -1.81 -40.93 16.56
N VAL A 305 -1.21 -40.93 17.75
CA VAL A 305 -0.03 -40.11 18.06
C VAL A 305 1.23 -40.97 18.16
N THR A 306 2.38 -40.45 17.73
CA THR A 306 3.66 -41.14 17.88
C THR A 306 4.13 -41.24 19.34
N PRO A 307 5.00 -42.21 19.70
CA PRO A 307 5.43 -42.43 21.09
C PRO A 307 6.22 -41.30 21.75
N ASP A 308 6.66 -40.31 20.98
CA ASP A 308 7.31 -39.07 21.42
C ASP A 308 6.31 -37.91 21.63
N GLY A 309 5.10 -38.00 21.05
CA GLY A 309 4.07 -36.95 21.12
C GLY A 309 4.13 -35.92 19.98
N GLU A 310 4.97 -36.13 18.97
CA GLU A 310 5.31 -35.14 17.95
C GLU A 310 4.40 -35.16 16.72
N LEU A 311 4.01 -36.36 16.26
CA LEU A 311 3.30 -36.56 15.00
C LEU A 311 1.96 -37.27 15.22
N PHE A 312 0.91 -36.75 14.60
CA PHE A 312 -0.41 -37.36 14.51
C PHE A 312 -0.61 -37.99 13.13
N TRP A 313 -1.10 -39.22 13.05
CA TRP A 313 -1.25 -39.93 11.78
C TRP A 313 -2.48 -40.85 11.69
N ILE A 314 -3.04 -40.99 10.49
CA ILE A 314 -4.14 -41.91 10.17
C ILE A 314 -4.05 -42.42 8.72
N GLU A 315 -4.49 -43.65 8.48
CA GLU A 315 -4.78 -44.15 7.11
C GLU A 315 -6.30 -44.03 6.87
N LEU A 316 -6.71 -43.11 6.01
CA LEU A 316 -8.08 -43.03 5.52
C LEU A 316 -8.32 -44.15 4.50
N SER A 317 -9.55 -44.67 4.43
CA SER A 317 -9.91 -45.73 3.49
C SER A 317 -11.36 -45.65 3.03
N GLY A 318 -11.64 -46.20 1.85
CA GLY A 318 -12.95 -46.11 1.22
C GLY A 318 -13.15 -44.85 0.36
N LEU A 319 -12.05 -44.17 0.02
CA LEU A 319 -12.04 -43.07 -0.93
C LEU A 319 -12.30 -43.58 -2.36
N THR A 320 -12.86 -42.73 -3.20
CA THR A 320 -13.02 -42.98 -4.64
C THR A 320 -11.76 -42.51 -5.37
N PRO A 321 -11.10 -43.38 -6.18
CA PRO A 321 -9.99 -42.94 -7.02
C PRO A 321 -10.45 -41.84 -7.99
N ASN A 322 -9.60 -40.83 -8.16
CA ASN A 322 -9.81 -39.66 -8.98
C ASN A 322 -11.05 -38.84 -8.57
N GLN A 323 -11.32 -38.82 -7.27
CA GLN A 323 -12.23 -37.88 -6.64
C GLN A 323 -11.42 -37.06 -5.64
N GLU A 324 -11.53 -35.75 -5.75
CA GLU A 324 -11.00 -34.81 -4.78
C GLU A 324 -11.94 -34.68 -3.57
N TYR A 325 -11.34 -34.48 -2.40
CA TYR A 325 -12.03 -34.29 -1.13
C TYR A 325 -11.43 -33.10 -0.38
N VAL A 326 -12.27 -32.14 0.01
CA VAL A 326 -11.85 -31.03 0.87
C VAL A 326 -11.87 -31.50 2.34
N PHE A 327 -10.83 -31.17 3.09
CA PHE A 327 -10.67 -31.58 4.49
C PHE A 327 -9.88 -30.58 5.35
N GLN A 328 -9.96 -30.79 6.66
CA GLN A 328 -9.23 -30.08 7.71
C GLN A 328 -8.78 -31.03 8.82
N TYR A 329 -7.76 -30.61 9.55
CA TYR A 329 -7.47 -31.09 10.90
C TYR A 329 -8.19 -30.24 11.93
N TRP A 330 -8.89 -30.90 12.86
CA TRP A 330 -9.49 -30.29 14.05
C TRP A 330 -8.65 -30.71 15.26
N VAL A 331 -7.68 -29.87 15.59
CA VAL A 331 -6.70 -30.05 16.67
C VAL A 331 -7.32 -29.56 17.99
N ASP A 332 -7.21 -30.36 19.05
CA ASP A 332 -7.81 -30.15 20.37
C ASP A 332 -9.32 -29.81 20.34
N GLY A 333 -9.99 -30.13 19.24
CA GLY A 333 -11.43 -29.98 19.02
C GLY A 333 -11.90 -28.60 18.54
N ASN A 334 -11.14 -27.52 18.77
CA ASN A 334 -11.51 -26.15 18.41
C ASN A 334 -10.57 -25.46 17.39
N ILE A 335 -9.32 -25.91 17.25
CA ILE A 335 -8.37 -25.35 16.29
C ILE A 335 -8.58 -26.05 14.92
N ARG A 336 -9.14 -25.34 13.95
CA ARG A 336 -9.41 -25.85 12.59
C ARG A 336 -8.38 -25.33 11.59
N ILE A 337 -7.62 -26.22 10.96
CA ILE A 337 -6.56 -25.88 10.00
C ILE A 337 -6.58 -26.84 8.79
N GLY A 338 -6.07 -26.40 7.64
CA GLY A 338 -5.67 -27.29 6.56
C GLY A 338 -4.34 -27.99 6.86
N ASP A 339 -3.88 -28.84 5.95
CA ASP A 339 -2.57 -29.49 6.04
C ASP A 339 -1.43 -28.53 5.65
N PRO A 340 -0.43 -28.26 6.52
CA PRO A 340 0.70 -27.37 6.20
C PRO A 340 1.55 -27.79 5.00
N TYR A 341 1.40 -29.03 4.51
CA TYR A 341 2.15 -29.63 3.40
C TYR A 341 1.24 -29.99 2.21
N ALA A 342 0.01 -29.49 2.15
CA ALA A 342 -0.84 -29.66 0.97
C ALA A 342 -0.32 -28.82 -0.21
N ASP A 343 -0.46 -29.38 -1.42
CA ASP A 343 -0.18 -28.74 -2.69
C ASP A 343 -1.38 -27.97 -3.28
N GLU A 344 -2.53 -28.00 -2.61
CA GLU A 344 -3.74 -27.28 -3.01
C GLU A 344 -4.64 -26.93 -1.80
N VAL A 345 -5.20 -25.72 -1.84
CA VAL A 345 -5.93 -25.09 -0.75
C VAL A 345 -7.34 -24.72 -1.22
N ALA A 346 -8.33 -24.93 -0.34
CA ALA A 346 -9.70 -24.47 -0.54
C ALA A 346 -9.98 -23.25 0.35
N ASP A 347 -10.18 -22.09 -0.27
CA ASP A 347 -10.46 -20.81 0.37
C ASP A 347 -11.95 -20.43 0.25
N PRO A 348 -12.71 -20.40 1.36
CA PRO A 348 -14.14 -20.16 1.35
C PRO A 348 -14.53 -18.70 1.09
N TRP A 349 -13.54 -17.80 0.98
CA TRP A 349 -13.72 -16.37 0.78
C TRP A 349 -13.23 -15.91 -0.59
N ASN A 350 -12.11 -16.47 -1.09
CA ASN A 350 -11.40 -15.93 -2.25
C ASN A 350 -11.56 -16.77 -3.54
N ASP A 351 -11.73 -18.10 -3.45
CA ASP A 351 -11.77 -18.99 -4.63
C ASP A 351 -12.88 -18.60 -5.63
N SER A 352 -14.02 -18.11 -5.14
CA SER A 352 -15.15 -17.69 -5.97
C SER A 352 -14.89 -16.50 -6.90
N PHE A 353 -13.77 -15.79 -6.71
CA PHE A 353 -13.34 -14.68 -7.56
C PHE A 353 -12.30 -15.10 -8.63
N ILE A 354 -11.82 -16.34 -8.60
CA ILE A 354 -10.88 -16.86 -9.60
C ILE A 354 -11.65 -17.22 -10.88
N PRO A 355 -11.29 -16.67 -12.06
CA PRO A 355 -12.01 -16.99 -13.30
C PRO A 355 -11.77 -18.45 -13.74
N ALA A 356 -12.83 -19.13 -14.16
CA ALA A 356 -12.75 -20.48 -14.74
C ALA A 356 -11.95 -20.58 -16.06
N SER A 357 -11.42 -19.47 -16.60
CA SER A 357 -10.44 -19.46 -17.68
C SER A 357 -8.99 -19.63 -17.18
N VAL A 358 -8.75 -19.34 -15.91
CA VAL A 358 -7.45 -19.49 -15.24
C VAL A 358 -7.36 -20.89 -14.63
N HIS A 359 -8.32 -21.23 -13.75
CA HIS A 359 -8.44 -22.52 -13.07
C HIS A 359 -9.89 -23.02 -13.17
N ASP A 360 -10.14 -24.10 -13.92
CA ASP A 360 -11.49 -24.54 -14.29
C ASP A 360 -12.13 -25.57 -13.34
N ASP A 361 -11.34 -26.17 -12.44
CA ASP A 361 -11.78 -27.25 -11.54
C ASP A 361 -11.44 -26.95 -10.05
N ILE A 362 -11.77 -25.74 -9.55
CA ILE A 362 -11.61 -25.43 -8.11
C ILE A 362 -12.72 -26.10 -7.27
N PRO A 363 -12.40 -26.79 -6.15
CA PRO A 363 -13.40 -27.41 -5.28
C PRO A 363 -14.44 -26.47 -4.64
N ASP A 364 -15.69 -26.93 -4.54
CA ASP A 364 -16.77 -26.21 -3.85
C ASP A 364 -16.61 -26.25 -2.32
N TYR A 365 -15.99 -25.20 -1.77
CA TYR A 365 -15.79 -25.02 -0.33
C TYR A 365 -16.48 -23.77 0.24
N ASN A 366 -17.80 -23.72 0.20
CA ASN A 366 -18.59 -22.60 0.75
C ASN A 366 -18.77 -22.60 2.30
N LYS A 367 -17.73 -22.89 3.11
CA LYS A 367 -17.85 -22.96 4.59
C LYS A 367 -17.18 -21.79 5.31
N THR A 368 -17.71 -20.58 5.19
CA THR A 368 -17.14 -19.36 5.80
C THR A 368 -17.03 -19.37 7.33
N ASP A 369 -17.82 -20.19 8.04
CA ASP A 369 -17.71 -20.39 9.50
C ASP A 369 -16.56 -21.33 9.90
N TYR A 370 -15.86 -21.87 8.90
CA TYR A 370 -14.72 -22.76 9.00
C TYR A 370 -13.55 -22.01 8.33
N ALA A 371 -12.33 -22.19 8.83
CA ALA A 371 -11.18 -21.51 8.24
C ALA A 371 -10.79 -22.15 6.88
N ILE A 372 -9.67 -21.71 6.32
CA ILE A 372 -9.03 -22.35 5.16
C ILE A 372 -8.93 -23.87 5.33
N ALA A 373 -9.28 -24.60 4.28
CA ALA A 373 -9.17 -26.06 4.19
C ALA A 373 -8.16 -26.45 3.11
N THR A 374 -7.84 -27.74 3.01
CA THR A 374 -6.93 -28.28 1.99
C THR A 374 -7.58 -29.47 1.29
N THR A 375 -7.07 -29.84 0.13
CA THR A 375 -7.65 -30.92 -0.67
C THR A 375 -6.79 -32.18 -0.64
N LEU A 376 -7.39 -33.32 -0.98
CA LEU A 376 -6.67 -34.56 -1.27
C LEU A 376 -7.34 -35.28 -2.44
N GLU A 377 -6.55 -35.87 -3.33
CA GLU A 377 -7.05 -36.67 -4.45
C GLU A 377 -6.18 -37.93 -4.65
N THR A 378 -6.75 -39.11 -4.40
CA THR A 378 -6.08 -40.39 -4.64
C THR A 378 -6.16 -40.79 -6.12
N GLY A 379 -5.04 -41.09 -6.77
CA GLY A 379 -5.02 -41.55 -8.17
C GLY A 379 -4.65 -40.50 -9.21
N GLN A 380 -4.26 -39.31 -8.76
CA GLN A 380 -3.63 -38.26 -9.57
C GLN A 380 -2.62 -38.81 -10.58
N ALA A 381 -2.67 -38.29 -11.81
CA ALA A 381 -1.67 -38.56 -12.82
C ALA A 381 -0.44 -37.68 -12.55
N ALA A 382 0.75 -38.28 -12.46
CA ALA A 382 1.97 -37.49 -12.38
C ALA A 382 2.18 -36.70 -13.70
N PHE A 383 2.51 -35.41 -13.59
CA PHE A 383 2.91 -34.58 -14.72
C PHE A 383 4.00 -35.27 -15.54
N GLN A 384 3.90 -35.19 -16.87
CA GLN A 384 4.84 -35.86 -17.78
C GLN A 384 5.73 -34.81 -18.44
N TRP A 385 6.84 -34.50 -17.77
CA TRP A 385 7.90 -33.64 -18.30
C TRP A 385 8.38 -34.11 -19.68
N ASP A 386 8.65 -33.16 -20.57
CA ASP A 386 9.22 -33.43 -21.89
C ASP A 386 10.67 -33.91 -21.76
N ALA A 387 11.12 -34.70 -22.74
CA ALA A 387 12.48 -35.21 -22.79
C ALA A 387 13.56 -34.12 -22.97
N SER A 388 13.18 -32.86 -23.19
CA SER A 388 14.10 -31.70 -23.10
C SER A 388 14.76 -31.60 -21.72
N GLU A 389 14.01 -31.87 -20.64
CA GLU A 389 14.46 -31.72 -19.25
C GLU A 389 15.69 -32.60 -18.93
N ASP A 390 15.76 -33.82 -19.49
CA ASP A 390 16.91 -34.74 -19.37
C ASP A 390 18.24 -34.13 -19.89
N SER A 391 18.16 -33.02 -20.62
CA SER A 391 19.28 -32.32 -21.25
C SER A 391 19.33 -30.81 -20.98
N TRP A 392 18.47 -30.31 -20.08
CA TRP A 392 18.49 -28.91 -19.63
C TRP A 392 19.85 -28.57 -19.03
N GLN A 393 20.36 -27.37 -19.32
CA GLN A 393 21.62 -26.86 -18.80
C GLN A 393 21.42 -25.41 -18.41
N ARG A 394 21.61 -25.13 -17.12
CA ARG A 394 21.44 -23.81 -16.53
C ARG A 394 22.54 -22.84 -17.00
N PRO A 395 22.22 -21.55 -17.20
CA PRO A 395 23.23 -20.52 -17.36
C PRO A 395 24.25 -20.50 -16.21
N ALA A 396 25.48 -20.08 -16.46
CA ALA A 396 26.42 -19.80 -15.38
C ALA A 396 25.89 -18.65 -14.50
N LYS A 397 26.14 -18.72 -13.19
CA LYS A 397 25.53 -17.78 -12.23
C LYS A 397 26.11 -16.35 -12.35
N GLU A 398 27.29 -16.24 -12.93
CA GLU A 398 27.95 -14.99 -13.30
C GLU A 398 27.25 -14.32 -14.50
N ASP A 399 26.63 -15.14 -15.35
CA ASP A 399 26.14 -14.75 -16.66
C ASP A 399 24.61 -14.64 -16.71
N LEU A 400 23.95 -14.70 -15.55
CA LEU A 400 22.52 -14.43 -15.42
C LEU A 400 22.17 -13.00 -15.83
N VAL A 401 21.21 -12.88 -16.75
CA VAL A 401 20.41 -11.68 -17.02
C VAL A 401 18.98 -12.03 -16.62
N ILE A 402 18.60 -11.55 -15.45
CA ILE A 402 17.35 -11.90 -14.77
C ILE A 402 16.26 -10.90 -15.13
N TYR A 403 15.10 -11.39 -15.53
CA TYR A 403 13.87 -10.60 -15.68
C TYR A 403 12.98 -10.89 -14.46
N GLU A 404 12.94 -9.94 -13.52
CA GLU A 404 12.07 -10.01 -12.35
C GLU A 404 10.62 -9.74 -12.80
N LEU A 405 9.67 -10.60 -12.41
CA LEU A 405 8.33 -10.64 -13.00
C LEU A 405 7.22 -10.96 -11.96
N LEU A 406 6.19 -10.13 -11.93
CA LEU A 406 4.91 -10.36 -11.26
C LEU A 406 3.83 -10.68 -12.31
N VAL A 407 3.36 -11.93 -12.33
CA VAL A 407 2.43 -12.45 -13.35
C VAL A 407 1.21 -11.53 -13.53
N ARG A 408 0.62 -11.09 -12.42
CA ARG A 408 -0.54 -10.19 -12.39
C ARG A 408 -0.31 -8.88 -13.16
N ASP A 409 0.76 -8.17 -12.83
CA ASP A 409 1.04 -6.85 -13.40
C ASP A 409 1.73 -6.95 -14.78
N PHE A 410 2.00 -8.17 -15.26
CA PHE A 410 2.62 -8.45 -16.55
C PHE A 410 1.62 -8.83 -17.66
N ILE A 411 0.60 -9.64 -17.34
CA ILE A 411 -0.41 -10.08 -18.31
C ILE A 411 -1.82 -10.05 -17.72
N GLY A 412 -2.78 -9.39 -18.39
CA GLY A 412 -4.09 -9.06 -17.82
C GLY A 412 -5.07 -10.22 -17.59
N THR A 413 -4.70 -11.45 -17.92
CA THR A 413 -5.42 -12.68 -17.50
C THR A 413 -4.85 -13.28 -16.22
N HIS A 414 -3.67 -12.79 -15.80
CA HIS A 414 -2.84 -13.26 -14.69
C HIS A 414 -2.43 -14.74 -14.78
N SER A 415 -2.63 -15.42 -15.93
CA SER A 415 -2.45 -16.88 -16.01
C SER A 415 -1.06 -17.30 -16.50
N TYR A 416 -0.51 -18.39 -15.93
CA TYR A 416 0.70 -19.04 -16.46
C TYR A 416 0.52 -19.51 -17.91
N LYS A 417 -0.70 -19.95 -18.27
CA LYS A 417 -1.05 -20.41 -19.62
C LYS A 417 -0.78 -19.33 -20.67
N ASP A 418 -1.23 -18.10 -20.41
CA ASP A 418 -1.06 -16.97 -21.32
C ASP A 418 0.34 -16.33 -21.18
N LEU A 419 0.98 -16.43 -20.01
CA LEU A 419 2.36 -15.96 -19.80
C LEU A 419 3.35 -16.67 -20.74
N ILE A 420 3.12 -17.94 -21.06
CA ILE A 420 3.92 -18.71 -22.03
C ILE A 420 4.01 -18.00 -23.40
N ASP A 421 2.94 -17.35 -23.87
CA ASP A 421 2.91 -16.66 -25.18
C ASP A 421 3.86 -15.45 -25.23
N THR A 422 4.34 -14.96 -24.08
CA THR A 422 5.29 -13.83 -23.98
C THR A 422 6.76 -14.27 -23.91
N LEU A 423 7.05 -15.56 -23.78
CA LEU A 423 8.42 -16.04 -23.58
C LEU A 423 9.35 -15.79 -24.79
N ASP A 424 8.81 -15.58 -26.00
CA ASP A 424 9.60 -15.11 -27.15
C ASP A 424 10.09 -13.66 -26.95
N TYR A 425 9.27 -12.77 -26.38
CA TYR A 425 9.66 -11.39 -26.04
C TYR A 425 10.77 -11.36 -24.98
N ILE A 426 10.72 -12.27 -24.00
CA ILE A 426 11.76 -12.34 -22.97
C ILE A 426 13.06 -12.94 -23.56
N ALA A 427 12.95 -14.01 -24.36
CA ALA A 427 14.12 -14.63 -25.01
C ALA A 427 14.82 -13.71 -26.02
N ASP A 428 14.06 -13.00 -26.87
CA ASP A 428 14.61 -12.09 -27.89
C ASP A 428 15.31 -10.86 -27.27
N LEU A 429 14.98 -10.50 -26.03
CA LEU A 429 15.69 -9.47 -25.24
C LEU A 429 17.07 -9.95 -24.75
N GLY A 430 17.38 -11.25 -24.86
CA GLY A 430 18.63 -11.86 -24.38
C GLY A 430 18.62 -12.22 -22.89
N VAL A 431 17.45 -12.19 -22.24
CA VAL A 431 17.25 -12.71 -20.88
C VAL A 431 17.44 -14.23 -20.87
N ASN A 432 18.16 -14.73 -19.86
CA ASN A 432 18.39 -16.16 -19.66
C ASN A 432 17.88 -16.68 -18.30
N ALA A 433 17.25 -15.83 -17.49
CA ALA A 433 16.52 -16.25 -16.29
C ALA A 433 15.31 -15.35 -16.01
N ILE A 434 14.23 -15.92 -15.50
CA ILE A 434 13.08 -15.19 -14.94
C ILE A 434 13.09 -15.38 -13.43
N GLU A 435 13.05 -14.28 -12.68
CA GLU A 435 12.76 -14.31 -11.23
C GLU A 435 11.27 -14.06 -11.05
N LEU A 436 10.50 -15.12 -10.79
CA LEU A 436 9.10 -15.00 -10.46
C LEU A 436 8.98 -14.50 -9.02
N MET A 437 8.31 -13.36 -8.85
CA MET A 437 7.83 -12.90 -7.54
C MET A 437 6.98 -13.98 -6.86
N PRO A 438 6.79 -13.96 -5.52
CA PRO A 438 6.28 -15.11 -4.79
C PRO A 438 4.93 -15.63 -5.29
N ILE A 439 4.90 -16.91 -5.68
CA ILE A 439 3.70 -17.62 -6.16
C ILE A 439 3.19 -18.72 -5.21
N MET A 440 3.71 -18.78 -3.98
CA MET A 440 3.16 -19.67 -2.94
C MET A 440 1.84 -19.09 -2.44
N GLU A 441 0.81 -19.93 -2.25
CA GLU A 441 -0.54 -19.49 -1.90
C GLU A 441 -0.55 -18.54 -0.68
N PHE A 442 -1.04 -17.33 -0.90
CA PHE A 442 -0.99 -16.19 0.02
C PHE A 442 -2.39 -15.76 0.49
N GLU A 443 -2.48 -14.80 1.44
CA GLU A 443 -3.79 -14.35 1.92
C GLU A 443 -4.50 -13.46 0.89
N GLY A 444 -5.58 -13.97 0.29
CA GLY A 444 -6.35 -13.28 -0.74
C GLY A 444 -5.75 -13.43 -2.14
N ASN A 445 -6.51 -13.09 -3.19
CA ASN A 445 -6.05 -13.26 -4.59
C ASN A 445 -5.16 -12.11 -5.11
N GLU A 446 -5.06 -11.00 -4.38
CA GLU A 446 -4.55 -9.72 -4.91
C GLU A 446 -3.43 -9.16 -4.03
N SER A 447 -2.19 -9.58 -4.32
CA SER A 447 -0.98 -9.23 -3.57
C SER A 447 0.27 -9.25 -4.47
N TRP A 448 1.43 -8.95 -3.88
CA TRP A 448 2.75 -9.28 -4.42
C TRP A 448 3.28 -10.64 -3.91
N GLY A 449 2.49 -11.37 -3.10
CA GLY A 449 2.83 -12.71 -2.63
C GLY A 449 3.67 -12.78 -1.35
N TYR A 450 4.21 -11.65 -0.86
CA TYR A 450 4.91 -11.54 0.44
C TYR A 450 4.02 -11.67 1.68
N ASN A 451 2.86 -12.33 1.56
CA ASN A 451 1.97 -12.68 2.66
C ASN A 451 1.61 -14.18 2.65
N PRO A 452 2.61 -15.09 2.63
CA PRO A 452 2.40 -16.52 2.38
C PRO A 452 1.61 -17.21 3.51
N MET A 453 0.69 -18.11 3.12
CA MET A 453 -0.02 -18.97 4.06
C MET A 453 0.22 -20.48 3.86
N TYR A 454 0.35 -20.99 2.62
CA TYR A 454 0.69 -22.40 2.36
C TYR A 454 1.90 -22.52 1.41
N PHE A 455 3.02 -23.02 1.94
CA PHE A 455 4.33 -23.00 1.27
C PHE A 455 4.56 -24.12 0.25
N PHE A 456 3.61 -25.04 0.11
CA PHE A 456 3.65 -26.16 -0.84
C PHE A 456 2.58 -26.03 -1.94
N ALA A 457 1.66 -25.08 -1.82
CA ALA A 457 0.63 -24.84 -2.82
C ALA A 457 1.05 -23.67 -3.73
N PRO A 458 1.01 -23.80 -5.07
CA PRO A 458 1.04 -22.65 -5.96
C PRO A 458 -0.29 -21.91 -5.86
N ASP A 459 -0.23 -20.58 -5.90
CA ASP A 459 -1.41 -19.74 -5.80
C ASP A 459 -2.36 -19.95 -6.98
N LYS A 460 -3.61 -20.31 -6.68
CA LYS A 460 -4.61 -20.69 -7.69
C LYS A 460 -5.04 -19.52 -8.57
N TYR A 461 -4.76 -18.28 -8.15
CA TYR A 461 -5.04 -17.07 -8.93
C TYR A 461 -4.23 -16.99 -10.23
N TYR A 462 -3.13 -17.76 -10.35
CA TYR A 462 -2.28 -17.81 -11.54
C TYR A 462 -2.49 -19.05 -12.42
N GLY A 463 -3.20 -20.07 -11.94
CA GLY A 463 -3.53 -21.29 -12.70
C GLY A 463 -3.38 -22.56 -11.87
N THR A 464 -3.43 -23.72 -12.54
CA THR A 464 -3.23 -25.03 -11.89
C THR A 464 -1.74 -25.32 -11.67
N LYS A 465 -1.42 -26.25 -10.78
CA LYS A 465 -0.04 -26.74 -10.58
C LYS A 465 0.64 -27.28 -11.85
N ASP A 466 -0.13 -27.88 -12.77
CA ASP A 466 0.38 -28.37 -14.05
C ASP A 466 0.59 -27.25 -15.08
N ASP A 467 -0.10 -26.12 -14.96
CA ASP A 467 0.18 -24.93 -15.79
C ASP A 467 1.51 -24.29 -15.41
N LEU A 468 1.84 -24.22 -14.11
CA LEU A 468 3.13 -23.73 -13.63
C LEU A 468 4.29 -24.64 -14.11
N LYS A 469 4.13 -25.97 -14.01
CA LYS A 469 5.12 -26.93 -14.55
C LYS A 469 5.28 -26.78 -16.07
N THR A 470 4.18 -26.56 -16.79
CA THR A 470 4.22 -26.31 -18.24
C THR A 470 4.95 -25.01 -18.56
N PHE A 471 4.74 -23.94 -17.80
CA PHE A 471 5.48 -22.68 -17.95
C PHE A 471 6.98 -22.89 -17.76
N ILE A 472 7.40 -23.52 -16.65
CA ILE A 472 8.82 -23.78 -16.35
C ILE A 472 9.48 -24.63 -17.45
N GLN A 473 8.81 -25.69 -17.90
CA GLN A 473 9.30 -26.53 -19.00
C GLN A 473 9.51 -25.73 -20.30
N VAL A 474 8.64 -24.78 -20.63
CA VAL A 474 8.78 -23.96 -21.84
C VAL A 474 9.89 -22.91 -21.68
N CYS A 475 10.13 -22.40 -20.47
CA CYS A 475 11.32 -21.58 -20.15
C CYS A 475 12.62 -22.37 -20.41
N HIS A 476 12.74 -23.58 -19.86
CA HIS A 476 13.91 -24.44 -20.08
C HIS A 476 14.13 -24.76 -21.56
N GLN A 477 13.05 -25.04 -22.32
CA GLN A 477 13.10 -25.25 -23.77
C GLN A 477 13.58 -24.03 -24.57
N LYS A 478 13.55 -22.82 -23.97
CA LYS A 478 14.00 -21.56 -24.57
C LYS A 478 15.38 -21.09 -24.08
N GLY A 479 16.04 -21.81 -23.17
CA GLY A 479 17.30 -21.34 -22.58
C GLY A 479 17.13 -20.45 -21.35
N ILE A 480 15.92 -20.39 -20.79
CA ILE A 480 15.57 -19.50 -19.67
C ILE A 480 15.42 -20.33 -18.39
N ALA A 481 16.24 -20.01 -17.39
CA ALA A 481 16.09 -20.54 -16.04
C ALA A 481 14.91 -19.89 -15.31
N VAL A 482 14.26 -20.59 -14.37
CA VAL A 482 13.21 -20.02 -13.52
C VAL A 482 13.63 -20.04 -12.06
N ILE A 483 13.72 -18.85 -11.47
CA ILE A 483 14.08 -18.59 -10.08
C ILE A 483 12.79 -18.18 -9.34
N LEU A 484 12.52 -18.79 -8.19
CA LEU A 484 11.37 -18.45 -7.36
C LEU A 484 11.79 -17.52 -6.21
N ASP A 485 11.09 -16.40 -6.04
CA ASP A 485 11.22 -15.59 -4.83
C ASP A 485 10.57 -16.30 -3.63
N MET A 486 11.36 -16.52 -2.59
CA MET A 486 11.13 -17.49 -1.53
C MET A 486 11.06 -16.82 -0.16
N VAL A 487 9.83 -16.60 0.31
CA VAL A 487 9.48 -15.83 1.51
C VAL A 487 9.54 -16.68 2.78
N LEU A 488 10.70 -17.26 3.09
CA LEU A 488 10.87 -18.13 4.27
C LEU A 488 11.25 -17.40 5.56
N ASN A 489 11.29 -16.05 5.59
CA ASN A 489 11.59 -15.27 6.80
C ASN A 489 10.38 -15.11 7.76
N HIS A 490 9.14 -15.20 7.25
CA HIS A 490 7.92 -15.11 8.07
C HIS A 490 6.75 -15.91 7.45
N ALA A 491 5.62 -15.99 8.17
CA ALA A 491 4.34 -16.46 7.62
C ALA A 491 3.17 -15.56 8.07
N PHE A 492 2.01 -15.65 7.42
CA PHE A 492 0.82 -14.83 7.75
C PHE A 492 -0.24 -15.55 8.61
N GLY A 493 -1.29 -14.83 9.02
CA GLY A 493 -2.20 -15.24 10.08
C GLY A 493 -3.09 -16.45 9.78
N LEU A 494 -3.38 -16.72 8.50
CA LEU A 494 -4.12 -17.90 8.03
C LEU A 494 -3.25 -19.16 7.93
N ASN A 495 -1.91 -19.03 8.03
CA ASN A 495 -0.99 -20.17 8.01
C ASN A 495 -1.35 -21.19 9.11
N PRO A 496 -1.42 -22.50 8.78
CA PRO A 496 -1.88 -23.51 9.72
C PRO A 496 -0.96 -23.68 10.94
N MET A 497 0.35 -23.44 10.81
CA MET A 497 1.30 -23.54 11.93
C MET A 497 1.17 -22.36 12.91
N VAL A 498 0.95 -21.15 12.40
CA VAL A 498 0.65 -19.96 13.23
C VAL A 498 -0.62 -20.20 14.04
N ARG A 499 -1.70 -20.62 13.37
CA ARG A 499 -3.02 -20.85 13.99
C ARG A 499 -3.03 -22.03 14.97
N MET A 500 -2.14 -23.01 14.79
CA MET A 500 -2.01 -24.13 15.72
C MET A 500 -1.45 -23.71 17.10
N TYR A 501 -0.66 -22.64 17.17
CA TYR A 501 -0.05 -22.13 18.41
C TYR A 501 -0.31 -20.62 18.57
N TRP A 502 -1.57 -20.22 18.49
CA TRP A 502 -1.98 -18.83 18.65
C TRP A 502 -2.24 -18.48 20.12
N ASP A 503 -1.65 -17.40 20.62
CA ASP A 503 -1.96 -16.79 21.91
C ASP A 503 -2.95 -15.63 21.71
N GLU A 504 -4.24 -15.96 21.75
CA GLU A 504 -5.35 -15.01 21.56
C GLU A 504 -5.29 -13.82 22.53
N ALA A 505 -4.77 -14.02 23.75
CA ALA A 505 -4.70 -12.96 24.76
C ALA A 505 -3.65 -11.88 24.44
N ASN A 506 -2.64 -12.22 23.62
CA ASN A 506 -1.58 -11.31 23.19
C ASN A 506 -1.54 -11.09 21.67
N SER A 507 -2.46 -11.70 20.92
CA SER A 507 -2.60 -11.62 19.45
C SER A 507 -1.30 -11.92 18.69
N LYS A 508 -0.62 -13.00 19.06
CA LYS A 508 0.67 -13.41 18.48
C LYS A 508 0.93 -14.92 18.66
N PRO A 509 1.98 -15.51 18.04
CA PRO A 509 2.38 -16.89 18.30
C PRO A 509 2.70 -17.10 19.78
N ALA A 510 2.23 -18.22 20.34
CA ALA A 510 2.43 -18.58 21.72
C ALA A 510 3.91 -18.89 22.02
N ALA A 511 4.32 -18.71 23.28
CA ALA A 511 5.70 -18.92 23.72
C ALA A 511 6.23 -20.37 23.58
N ASN A 512 5.35 -21.33 23.33
CA ASN A 512 5.66 -22.73 23.02
C ASN A 512 5.50 -23.07 21.53
N SER A 513 5.35 -22.08 20.63
CA SER A 513 5.32 -22.32 19.19
C SER A 513 6.59 -23.04 18.74
N PRO A 514 6.49 -24.20 18.04
CA PRO A 514 7.67 -24.92 17.56
C PRO A 514 8.44 -24.16 16.49
N TRP A 515 7.76 -23.31 15.71
CA TRP A 515 8.32 -22.68 14.51
C TRP A 515 8.56 -21.17 14.62
N PHE A 516 7.78 -20.44 15.42
CA PHE A 516 7.75 -18.97 15.39
C PHE A 516 8.32 -18.34 16.66
N ASN A 517 8.93 -17.17 16.51
CA ASN A 517 9.19 -16.27 17.61
C ASN A 517 7.88 -15.58 18.04
N PRO A 518 7.57 -15.47 19.35
CA PRO A 518 6.40 -14.73 19.81
C PRO A 518 6.45 -13.23 19.49
N ASP A 519 7.66 -12.67 19.47
CA ASP A 519 7.94 -11.28 19.12
C ASP A 519 9.11 -11.27 18.14
N ALA A 520 8.98 -10.54 17.03
CA ALA A 520 9.97 -10.54 15.96
C ALA A 520 11.34 -10.04 16.42
N THR A 521 12.40 -10.66 15.91
CA THR A 521 13.79 -10.36 16.28
C THR A 521 14.42 -9.21 15.50
N HIS A 522 13.76 -8.68 14.47
CA HIS A 522 14.28 -7.68 13.54
C HIS A 522 13.24 -6.59 13.21
N PRO A 523 13.65 -5.40 12.71
CA PRO A 523 12.77 -4.22 12.67
C PRO A 523 11.81 -4.16 11.48
N PHE A 524 12.00 -4.99 10.45
CA PHE A 524 11.19 -5.01 9.22
C PHE A 524 10.41 -6.32 9.06
N ASN A 525 9.85 -6.85 10.15
CA ASN A 525 8.95 -8.00 10.10
C ASN A 525 7.51 -7.57 9.78
N VAL A 526 6.92 -8.14 8.73
CA VAL A 526 5.55 -7.84 8.27
C VAL A 526 4.52 -8.92 8.60
N GLY A 527 4.95 -10.15 8.92
CA GLY A 527 4.10 -11.27 9.34
C GLY A 527 4.49 -11.81 10.72
N PHE A 528 4.60 -13.12 10.86
CA PHE A 528 5.08 -13.81 12.06
C PHE A 528 6.47 -14.40 11.83
N ASP A 529 7.46 -13.89 12.58
CA ASP A 529 8.90 -14.19 12.48
C ASP A 529 9.21 -15.68 12.73
N PHE A 530 9.85 -16.33 11.75
CA PHE A 530 10.29 -17.72 11.90
C PHE A 530 11.52 -17.83 12.80
N ASN A 531 11.45 -18.73 13.78
CA ASN A 531 12.61 -19.08 14.60
C ASN A 531 13.53 -20.04 13.81
N HIS A 532 14.50 -19.49 13.08
CA HIS A 532 15.42 -20.30 12.26
C HIS A 532 16.44 -21.11 13.08
N GLU A 533 16.61 -20.87 14.38
CA GLU A 533 17.37 -21.77 15.27
C GLU A 533 16.59 -23.05 15.62
N SER A 534 15.26 -23.03 15.51
CA SER A 534 14.41 -24.19 15.76
C SER A 534 14.64 -25.30 14.74
N THR A 535 14.79 -26.54 15.23
CA THR A 535 14.88 -27.73 14.38
C THR A 535 13.59 -28.00 13.60
N TYR A 536 12.43 -27.53 14.10
CA TYR A 536 11.16 -27.65 13.39
C TYR A 536 11.11 -26.73 12.17
N THR A 537 11.50 -25.46 12.36
CA THR A 537 11.63 -24.47 11.27
C THR A 537 12.67 -24.87 10.25
N GLN A 538 13.84 -25.38 10.68
CA GLN A 538 14.86 -25.89 9.77
C GLN A 538 14.32 -27.06 8.94
N ALA A 539 13.65 -28.03 9.56
CA ALA A 539 13.07 -29.17 8.83
C ALA A 539 11.92 -28.77 7.89
N PHE A 540 11.12 -27.76 8.26
CA PHE A 540 10.07 -27.20 7.41
C PHE A 540 10.67 -26.48 6.19
N ALA A 541 11.57 -25.51 6.42
CA ALA A 541 12.25 -24.77 5.35
C ALA A 541 13.05 -25.68 4.42
N ASP A 542 13.73 -26.71 4.94
CA ASP A 542 14.41 -27.72 4.11
C ASP A 542 13.42 -28.51 3.24
N SER A 543 12.20 -28.77 3.74
CA SER A 543 11.17 -29.48 2.99
C SER A 543 10.54 -28.62 1.90
N VAL A 544 10.29 -27.33 2.17
CA VAL A 544 9.81 -26.34 1.18
C VAL A 544 10.85 -26.17 0.07
N ASN A 545 12.11 -25.88 0.44
CA ASN A 545 13.21 -25.69 -0.51
C ASN A 545 13.47 -26.94 -1.38
N ALA A 546 13.28 -28.14 -0.84
CA ALA A 546 13.40 -29.37 -1.62
C ALA A 546 12.16 -29.62 -2.51
N TYR A 547 10.97 -29.21 -2.08
CA TYR A 547 9.73 -29.48 -2.82
C TYR A 547 9.69 -28.76 -4.17
N TRP A 548 9.93 -27.44 -4.19
CA TRP A 548 9.82 -26.66 -5.42
C TRP A 548 10.83 -27.06 -6.51
N VAL A 549 12.07 -27.44 -6.14
CA VAL A 549 13.02 -28.03 -7.10
C VAL A 549 12.56 -29.41 -7.60
N ASN A 550 12.15 -30.32 -6.70
CA ASN A 550 11.84 -31.71 -7.10
C ASN A 550 10.50 -31.84 -7.86
N GLU A 551 9.48 -31.03 -7.54
CA GLU A 551 8.13 -31.17 -8.09
C GLU A 551 7.89 -30.24 -9.30
N TYR A 552 8.52 -29.05 -9.32
CA TYR A 552 8.32 -28.02 -10.34
C TYR A 552 9.58 -27.70 -11.15
N HIS A 553 10.74 -28.27 -10.83
CA HIS A 553 12.02 -28.03 -11.52
C HIS A 553 12.51 -26.56 -11.48
N PHE A 554 12.13 -25.75 -10.48
CA PHE A 554 12.75 -24.43 -10.29
C PHE A 554 14.29 -24.53 -10.17
N ASP A 555 15.01 -23.63 -10.84
CA ASP A 555 16.48 -23.64 -10.90
C ASP A 555 17.17 -23.00 -9.69
N GLY A 556 16.40 -22.44 -8.76
CA GLY A 556 16.90 -21.82 -7.54
C GLY A 556 15.95 -20.78 -6.97
N TYR A 557 16.46 -20.04 -5.97
CA TYR A 557 15.66 -19.07 -5.23
C TYR A 557 16.35 -17.72 -5.06
N ARG A 558 15.55 -16.67 -5.06
CA ARG A 558 15.84 -15.40 -4.38
C ARG A 558 15.20 -15.47 -3.01
N PHE A 559 15.98 -15.39 -1.93
CA PHE A 559 15.44 -15.40 -0.57
C PHE A 559 15.13 -13.98 -0.11
N ASP A 560 13.83 -13.72 0.01
CA ASP A 560 13.27 -12.47 0.50
C ASP A 560 13.76 -12.09 1.89
N LEU A 561 14.07 -10.80 2.06
CA LEU A 561 14.48 -10.17 3.31
C LEU A 561 15.50 -11.04 4.07
N SER A 562 16.53 -11.54 3.38
CA SER A 562 17.43 -12.57 3.92
C SER A 562 18.13 -12.17 5.24
N LYS A 563 18.17 -10.87 5.56
CA LYS A 563 18.60 -10.36 6.88
C LYS A 563 17.69 -10.78 8.05
N GLY A 564 16.43 -11.11 7.78
CA GLY A 564 15.43 -11.62 8.73
C GLY A 564 15.71 -13.03 9.23
N PHE A 565 16.56 -13.81 8.54
CA PHE A 565 17.04 -15.14 8.96
C PHE A 565 18.08 -15.05 10.10
N THR A 566 17.88 -14.13 11.04
CA THR A 566 18.69 -13.91 12.25
C THR A 566 17.88 -14.31 13.48
N GLN A 567 18.55 -14.69 14.57
CA GLN A 567 17.93 -14.72 15.91
C GLN A 567 18.64 -13.75 16.87
N THR A 568 19.51 -12.88 16.33
CA THR A 568 20.17 -11.80 17.05
C THR A 568 19.20 -10.64 17.22
N ASN A 569 18.47 -10.67 18.34
CA ASN A 569 17.35 -9.78 18.66
C ASN A 569 17.72 -8.27 18.65
N ASN A 570 17.38 -7.59 17.55
CA ASN A 570 17.54 -6.15 17.30
C ASN A 570 16.24 -5.57 16.71
N PRO A 571 15.11 -5.59 17.43
CA PRO A 571 13.76 -5.44 16.88
C PRO A 571 13.41 -4.00 16.49
N SER A 572 14.31 -3.04 16.73
CA SER A 572 14.10 -1.61 16.45
C SER A 572 15.38 -0.86 16.07
N ASP A 573 16.47 -1.56 15.73
CA ASP A 573 17.76 -0.93 15.38
C ASP A 573 18.29 -1.52 14.07
N VAL A 574 17.99 -0.83 12.97
CA VAL A 574 18.42 -1.20 11.61
C VAL A 574 19.94 -1.22 11.49
N GLY A 575 20.65 -0.36 12.24
CA GLY A 575 22.11 -0.29 12.22
C GLY A 575 22.76 -1.48 12.92
N ALA A 576 22.21 -1.90 14.07
CA ALA A 576 22.64 -3.10 14.77
C ALA A 576 22.26 -4.39 14.02
N TRP A 577 21.06 -4.45 13.45
CA TRP A 577 20.60 -5.60 12.64
C TRP A 577 21.39 -5.80 11.34
N SER A 578 21.85 -4.70 10.72
CA SER A 578 22.68 -4.73 9.51
C SER A 578 24.18 -4.86 9.79
N ALA A 579 24.61 -4.90 11.05
CA ALA A 579 25.98 -5.25 11.40
C ALA A 579 26.24 -6.76 11.21
N PHE A 580 27.51 -7.13 11.13
CA PHE A 580 27.97 -8.51 10.95
C PHE A 580 27.38 -9.47 12.00
N ASP A 581 26.63 -10.47 11.53
CA ASP A 581 26.03 -11.53 12.35
C ASP A 581 26.46 -12.93 11.89
N GLN A 582 27.37 -13.55 12.66
CA GLN A 582 27.81 -14.92 12.40
C GLN A 582 26.67 -15.95 12.48
N THR A 583 25.66 -15.74 13.31
CA THR A 583 24.58 -16.71 13.48
C THR A 583 23.69 -16.75 12.23
N ARG A 584 23.39 -15.58 11.67
CA ARG A 584 22.69 -15.45 10.39
C ARG A 584 23.47 -16.07 9.22
N ILE A 585 24.79 -15.84 9.16
CA ILE A 585 25.67 -16.51 8.18
C ILE A 585 25.58 -18.03 8.30
N ASP A 586 25.67 -18.56 9.52
CA ASP A 586 25.62 -20.01 9.77
C ASP A 586 24.24 -20.61 9.39
N LEU A 587 23.14 -19.90 9.66
CA LEU A 587 21.77 -20.30 9.33
C LEU A 587 21.51 -20.32 7.81
N LEU A 588 21.89 -19.26 7.10
CA LEU A 588 21.76 -19.15 5.64
C LEU A 588 22.67 -20.17 4.93
N THR A 589 23.90 -20.36 5.41
CA THR A 589 24.82 -21.38 4.88
C THR A 589 24.29 -22.80 5.08
N ARG A 590 23.70 -23.09 6.26
CA ARG A 590 23.03 -24.37 6.55
C ARG A 590 21.88 -24.63 5.59
N MET A 591 20.99 -23.65 5.38
CA MET A 591 19.85 -23.76 4.48
C MET A 591 20.29 -23.99 3.03
N SER A 592 21.23 -23.18 2.54
CA SER A 592 21.79 -23.30 1.18
C SER A 592 22.47 -24.66 0.98
N THR A 593 23.20 -25.16 1.98
CA THR A 593 23.79 -26.51 1.94
C THR A 593 22.72 -27.60 1.81
N LYS A 594 21.55 -27.43 2.43
CA LYS A 594 20.44 -28.38 2.32
C LYS A 594 19.71 -28.34 0.98
N LEU A 595 19.61 -27.16 0.38
CA LEU A 595 19.21 -27.05 -1.02
C LEU A 595 20.21 -27.76 -1.94
N TRP A 596 21.51 -27.52 -1.78
CA TRP A 596 22.57 -28.15 -2.58
C TRP A 596 22.78 -29.65 -2.34
N GLU A 597 22.24 -30.22 -1.26
CA GLU A 597 22.09 -31.68 -1.08
C GLU A 597 20.97 -32.27 -1.97
N THR A 598 20.01 -31.44 -2.40
CA THR A 598 18.91 -31.80 -3.30
C THR A 598 19.29 -31.54 -4.76
N ASP A 599 19.79 -30.34 -5.05
CA ASP A 599 20.27 -29.93 -6.37
C ASP A 599 21.51 -29.06 -6.23
N GLN A 600 22.66 -29.61 -6.66
CA GLN A 600 23.97 -28.99 -6.51
C GLN A 600 24.16 -27.72 -7.35
N GLU A 601 23.35 -27.52 -8.39
CA GLU A 601 23.45 -26.38 -9.31
C GLU A 601 22.44 -25.26 -8.97
N ALA A 602 21.55 -25.48 -7.99
CA ALA A 602 20.50 -24.53 -7.65
C ALA A 602 21.05 -23.15 -7.23
N TYR A 603 20.53 -22.09 -7.85
CA TYR A 603 20.88 -20.72 -7.49
C TYR A 603 20.39 -20.37 -6.08
N VAL A 604 21.22 -19.61 -5.35
CA VAL A 604 20.84 -18.99 -4.09
C VAL A 604 21.21 -17.52 -4.18
N ILE A 605 20.21 -16.68 -4.42
CA ILE A 605 20.29 -15.22 -4.42
C ILE A 605 19.70 -14.73 -3.10
N LEU A 606 20.35 -13.75 -2.46
CA LEU A 606 19.92 -13.21 -1.17
C LEU A 606 19.63 -11.72 -1.27
N GLU A 607 18.44 -11.30 -0.85
CA GLU A 607 18.18 -9.88 -0.61
C GLU A 607 18.88 -9.46 0.71
N HIS A 608 20.12 -8.96 0.61
CA HIS A 608 21.03 -8.91 1.76
C HIS A 608 21.83 -7.61 1.89
N PHE A 609 21.19 -6.57 2.40
CA PHE A 609 21.81 -5.26 2.62
C PHE A 609 22.48 -5.13 4.00
N ALA A 610 23.55 -5.88 4.25
CA ALA A 610 24.28 -5.94 5.54
C ALA A 610 25.70 -5.34 5.46
N ASP A 611 26.49 -5.50 6.53
CA ASP A 611 27.91 -5.14 6.52
C ASP A 611 28.66 -5.91 5.42
N ALA A 612 29.53 -5.21 4.68
CA ALA A 612 30.24 -5.81 3.57
C ALA A 612 31.07 -7.05 3.95
N SER A 613 31.54 -7.19 5.20
CA SER A 613 32.25 -8.39 5.64
C SER A 613 31.35 -9.63 5.79
N GLU A 614 30.05 -9.44 6.00
CA GLU A 614 29.04 -10.50 6.01
C GLU A 614 28.63 -10.88 4.58
N GLU A 615 28.35 -9.89 3.71
CA GLU A 615 28.10 -10.15 2.28
C GLU A 615 29.27 -10.94 1.64
N ASN A 616 30.52 -10.57 1.94
CA ASN A 616 31.71 -11.29 1.47
C ASN A 616 31.79 -12.74 2.00
N ALA A 617 31.30 -13.01 3.21
CA ALA A 617 31.29 -14.36 3.77
C ALA A 617 30.23 -15.25 3.11
N LEU A 618 29.03 -14.70 2.87
CA LEU A 618 27.93 -15.37 2.16
C LEU A 618 28.32 -15.66 0.69
N ALA A 619 28.92 -14.67 0.01
CA ALA A 619 29.47 -14.84 -1.34
C ALA A 619 30.53 -15.95 -1.39
N ALA A 620 31.45 -16.00 -0.41
CA ALA A 620 32.47 -17.03 -0.32
C ALA A 620 31.92 -18.43 -0.02
N ALA A 621 30.70 -18.54 0.53
CA ALA A 621 29.97 -19.79 0.69
C ALA A 621 29.22 -20.23 -0.59
N GLY A 622 29.22 -19.42 -1.65
CA GLY A 622 28.70 -19.76 -2.98
C GLY A 622 27.46 -18.97 -3.41
N MET A 623 26.84 -18.23 -2.49
CA MET A 623 25.59 -17.49 -2.70
C MET A 623 25.83 -16.20 -3.54
N LEU A 624 24.78 -15.72 -4.20
CA LEU A 624 24.70 -14.41 -4.83
C LEU A 624 23.93 -13.44 -3.91
N LEU A 625 24.19 -12.14 -4.05
CA LEU A 625 23.57 -11.09 -3.25
C LEU A 625 22.89 -10.06 -4.17
N TRP A 626 21.75 -9.49 -3.78
CA TRP A 626 21.19 -8.33 -4.48
C TRP A 626 22.06 -7.07 -4.31
N ARG A 627 22.08 -6.22 -5.35
CA ARG A 627 22.71 -4.90 -5.31
C ARG A 627 21.90 -3.87 -6.11
N ASN A 628 21.10 -3.09 -5.38
CA ASN A 628 20.57 -1.82 -5.86
C ASN A 628 21.72 -0.88 -6.25
N VAL A 629 21.74 -0.44 -7.52
CA VAL A 629 22.54 0.69 -8.01
C VAL A 629 21.66 1.78 -8.64
N GLY A 630 20.35 1.78 -8.39
CA GLY A 630 19.38 2.65 -9.06
C GLY A 630 19.59 4.14 -8.86
N PHE A 631 20.04 4.58 -7.67
CA PHE A 631 20.23 6.01 -7.35
C PHE A 631 21.29 6.72 -8.23
N PRO A 632 22.55 6.24 -8.34
CA PRO A 632 23.52 6.90 -9.22
C PRO A 632 23.12 6.81 -10.70
N TYR A 633 22.47 5.72 -11.13
CA TYR A 633 22.00 5.54 -12.51
C TYR A 633 20.87 6.50 -12.89
N ARG A 634 19.86 6.72 -12.04
CA ARG A 634 18.78 7.68 -12.33
C ARG A 634 19.24 9.14 -12.29
N LYS A 635 20.19 9.47 -11.41
CA LYS A 635 20.75 10.83 -11.35
C LYS A 635 21.55 11.15 -12.62
N ALA A 636 22.37 10.23 -13.10
CA ALA A 636 23.07 10.38 -14.37
C ALA A 636 22.11 10.37 -15.57
N LEU A 637 21.06 9.54 -15.54
CA LEU A 637 19.99 9.53 -16.54
C LEU A 637 19.30 10.90 -16.65
N GLY A 638 19.02 11.52 -15.50
CA GLY A 638 18.49 12.88 -15.40
C GLY A 638 19.51 14.01 -15.63
N GLY A 639 20.75 13.73 -16.06
CA GLY A 639 21.75 14.76 -16.38
C GLY A 639 22.65 15.20 -15.23
N SER A 640 22.47 14.64 -14.04
CA SER A 640 23.25 15.00 -12.85
C SER A 640 24.52 14.16 -12.74
N THR A 641 25.69 14.80 -12.81
CA THR A 641 26.97 14.10 -13.04
C THR A 641 27.85 13.94 -11.79
N GLY A 642 27.35 14.37 -10.62
CA GLY A 642 28.03 14.24 -9.34
C GLY A 642 28.10 12.80 -8.77
N GLU A 643 27.19 11.93 -9.20
CA GLU A 643 27.12 10.53 -8.77
C GLU A 643 27.95 9.60 -9.65
N THR A 644 28.43 8.49 -9.09
CA THR A 644 29.32 7.52 -9.77
C THR A 644 28.76 6.10 -9.75
N PHE A 645 28.95 5.34 -10.83
CA PHE A 645 28.43 3.98 -11.02
C PHE A 645 29.19 2.88 -10.24
N GLN A 646 29.59 3.17 -9.00
CA GLN A 646 30.25 2.17 -8.15
C GLN A 646 29.27 1.11 -7.66
N GLY A 647 29.74 -0.13 -7.54
CA GLY A 647 28.99 -1.26 -6.95
C GLY A 647 28.45 -2.30 -7.94
N ALA A 648 28.29 -1.95 -9.22
CA ALA A 648 27.68 -2.82 -10.25
C ALA A 648 28.66 -3.84 -10.90
N THR A 649 29.91 -3.89 -10.47
CA THR A 649 31.02 -4.62 -11.14
C THR A 649 31.43 -5.91 -10.42
N ALA A 650 30.56 -6.47 -9.56
CA ALA A 650 30.90 -7.61 -8.72
C ALA A 650 30.20 -8.89 -9.20
N ASN A 651 30.99 -9.93 -9.52
CA ASN A 651 30.48 -11.23 -10.01
C ASN A 651 29.65 -12.01 -8.97
N THR A 652 29.59 -11.53 -7.74
CA THR A 652 28.82 -12.08 -6.63
C THR A 652 27.50 -11.36 -6.38
N HIS A 653 27.22 -10.29 -7.14
CA HIS A 653 26.10 -9.39 -6.87
C HIS A 653 25.20 -9.20 -8.09
N VAL A 654 23.94 -9.61 -7.97
CA VAL A 654 22.87 -9.34 -8.93
C VAL A 654 22.61 -7.83 -8.90
N SER A 655 23.12 -7.12 -9.90
CA SER A 655 23.12 -5.66 -9.92
C SER A 655 22.00 -5.12 -10.80
N TYR A 656 21.23 -4.16 -10.29
CA TYR A 656 20.02 -3.64 -10.96
C TYR A 656 19.82 -2.12 -10.78
N MET A 657 19.17 -1.50 -11.76
CA MET A 657 18.77 -0.08 -11.71
C MET A 657 17.41 0.13 -11.02
N GLU A 658 16.53 -0.86 -11.07
CA GLU A 658 15.23 -0.88 -10.41
C GLU A 658 14.82 -2.35 -10.18
N SER A 659 14.22 -2.62 -9.02
CA SER A 659 13.45 -3.82 -8.69
C SER A 659 11.98 -3.45 -8.48
N HIS A 660 11.14 -4.42 -8.12
CA HIS A 660 9.77 -4.17 -7.65
C HIS A 660 9.67 -3.19 -6.47
N ASP A 661 10.76 -2.93 -5.74
CA ASP A 661 10.75 -2.17 -4.49
C ASP A 661 11.20 -0.70 -4.65
N GLU A 662 11.87 -0.33 -5.76
CA GLU A 662 12.27 1.05 -6.05
C GLU A 662 11.33 1.77 -7.02
N GLN A 663 11.35 3.11 -6.97
CA GLN A 663 10.66 3.92 -7.97
C GLN A 663 11.30 3.74 -9.36
N ARG A 664 10.47 3.80 -10.40
CA ARG A 664 10.89 3.67 -11.80
C ARG A 664 11.85 4.77 -12.23
N GLN A 665 12.90 4.39 -12.97
CA GLN A 665 13.96 5.28 -13.45
C GLN A 665 13.41 6.46 -14.24
N LEU A 666 12.50 6.22 -15.21
CA LEU A 666 11.93 7.30 -16.02
C LEU A 666 10.93 8.16 -15.25
N TRP A 667 10.17 7.59 -14.30
CA TRP A 667 9.27 8.39 -13.46
C TRP A 667 10.06 9.44 -12.66
N GLU A 668 11.16 9.05 -12.02
CA GLU A 668 12.01 9.99 -11.26
C GLU A 668 12.67 11.02 -12.16
N VAL A 669 13.13 10.64 -13.36
CA VAL A 669 13.70 11.60 -14.32
C VAL A 669 12.65 12.61 -14.80
N PHE A 670 11.41 12.20 -15.04
CA PHE A 670 10.33 13.12 -15.39
C PHE A 670 10.00 14.11 -14.25
N GLN A 671 10.18 13.73 -12.98
CA GLN A 671 10.06 14.68 -11.87
C GLN A 671 11.31 15.58 -11.74
N GLU A 672 12.49 14.97 -11.59
CA GLU A 672 13.69 15.63 -11.06
C GLU A 672 14.76 16.00 -12.09
N GLY A 673 14.64 15.57 -13.35
CA GLY A 673 15.69 15.73 -14.37
C GLY A 673 16.21 17.15 -14.57
N GLU A 674 17.38 17.29 -15.17
CA GLU A 674 18.01 18.56 -15.49
C GLU A 674 17.73 18.96 -16.96
N ALA A 675 17.85 20.26 -17.26
CA ALA A 675 17.58 20.81 -18.59
C ALA A 675 18.46 22.04 -18.88
N GLU A 676 18.93 22.14 -20.11
CA GLU A 676 19.62 23.31 -20.68
C GLU A 676 18.97 23.74 -22.01
N GLU A 677 19.50 24.79 -22.65
CA GLU A 677 18.91 25.38 -23.85
C GLU A 677 18.83 24.37 -25.02
N GLY A 678 17.61 23.91 -25.31
CA GLY A 678 17.33 22.95 -26.39
C GLY A 678 17.43 21.47 -26.01
N TYR A 679 17.75 21.14 -24.74
CA TYR A 679 17.91 19.78 -24.25
C TYR A 679 17.31 19.61 -22.84
N ASN A 680 16.24 18.83 -22.71
CA ASN A 680 15.53 18.61 -21.44
C ASN A 680 15.40 17.11 -21.17
N THR A 681 16.05 16.59 -20.11
CA THR A 681 16.01 15.15 -19.80
C THR A 681 14.62 14.64 -19.42
N ARG A 682 13.66 15.54 -19.14
CA ARG A 682 12.24 15.18 -18.93
C ARG A 682 11.46 14.87 -20.23
N ASP A 683 11.97 15.22 -21.41
CA ASP A 683 11.30 14.84 -22.65
C ASP A 683 11.44 13.33 -22.87
N THR A 684 10.31 12.63 -23.10
CA THR A 684 10.28 11.17 -23.25
C THR A 684 11.24 10.66 -24.32
N THR A 685 11.43 11.41 -25.42
CA THR A 685 12.36 11.06 -26.50
C THR A 685 13.80 11.07 -26.02
N ILE A 686 14.17 12.12 -25.28
CA ILE A 686 15.52 12.29 -24.73
C ILE A 686 15.77 11.26 -23.61
N ALA A 687 14.79 11.08 -22.72
CA ALA A 687 14.86 10.13 -21.62
C ALA A 687 15.07 8.68 -22.10
N LEU A 688 14.38 8.27 -23.17
CA LEU A 688 14.54 6.93 -23.76
C LEU A 688 15.91 6.72 -24.40
N GLU A 689 16.46 7.67 -25.18
CA GLU A 689 17.82 7.53 -25.72
C GLU A 689 18.88 7.50 -24.60
N ARG A 690 18.72 8.32 -23.54
CA ARG A 690 19.59 8.26 -22.36
C ARG A 690 19.43 6.97 -21.55
N LEU A 691 18.27 6.32 -21.59
CA LEU A 691 18.05 5.02 -20.94
C LEU A 691 18.84 3.90 -21.64
N LYS A 692 18.98 3.96 -22.97
CA LYS A 692 19.87 3.06 -23.73
C LYS A 692 21.33 3.27 -23.35
N MET A 693 21.74 4.52 -23.10
CA MET A 693 23.08 4.81 -22.55
C MET A 693 23.25 4.20 -21.16
N ASN A 694 22.28 4.32 -20.24
CA ASN A 694 22.32 3.64 -18.95
C ASN A 694 22.46 2.11 -19.10
N ALA A 695 21.69 1.50 -20.02
CA ALA A 695 21.77 0.06 -20.31
C ALA A 695 23.18 -0.35 -20.76
N ALA A 696 23.81 0.42 -21.66
CA ALA A 696 25.17 0.17 -22.13
C ALA A 696 26.22 0.21 -21.02
N PHE A 697 25.98 1.02 -19.98
CA PHE A 697 26.87 1.17 -18.83
C PHE A 697 26.63 0.16 -17.69
N ILE A 698 25.50 -0.58 -17.66
CA ILE A 698 25.24 -1.62 -16.64
C ILE A 698 25.31 -3.05 -17.18
N TYR A 699 24.73 -3.36 -18.35
CA TYR A 699 24.62 -4.75 -18.81
C TYR A 699 25.93 -5.30 -19.38
N THR A 700 26.84 -4.43 -19.82
CA THR A 700 28.20 -4.84 -20.25
C THR A 700 29.19 -5.02 -19.09
N LEU A 701 28.77 -4.74 -17.84
CA LEU A 701 29.57 -4.96 -16.65
C LEU A 701 29.54 -6.44 -16.22
N PRO A 702 30.65 -6.97 -15.67
CA PRO A 702 30.74 -8.38 -15.31
C PRO A 702 29.82 -8.74 -14.14
N GLY A 703 29.49 -10.03 -14.04
CA GLY A 703 28.56 -10.55 -13.03
C GLY A 703 27.09 -10.48 -13.43
N PRO A 704 26.20 -11.05 -12.60
CA PRO A 704 24.79 -11.15 -12.92
C PRO A 704 24.12 -9.78 -12.90
N LYS A 705 23.05 -9.64 -13.69
CA LYS A 705 22.27 -8.43 -13.88
C LYS A 705 20.80 -8.74 -13.77
N MET A 706 20.00 -7.75 -13.38
CA MET A 706 18.55 -7.88 -13.31
C MET A 706 17.88 -6.62 -13.84
N LEU A 707 16.76 -6.82 -14.55
CA LEU A 707 15.77 -5.81 -14.85
C LEU A 707 14.43 -6.20 -14.21
N TRP A 708 13.76 -5.21 -13.63
CA TRP A 708 12.35 -5.30 -13.27
C TRP A 708 11.48 -5.11 -14.52
N GLN A 709 10.36 -5.83 -14.59
CA GLN A 709 9.51 -5.87 -15.77
C GLN A 709 9.21 -4.48 -16.36
N PHE A 710 9.35 -4.37 -17.68
CA PHE A 710 9.14 -3.18 -18.50
C PHE A 710 10.19 -2.07 -18.37
N GLY A 711 11.29 -2.27 -17.62
CA GLY A 711 12.42 -1.33 -17.58
C GLY A 711 13.06 -1.09 -18.96
N GLU A 712 13.09 -2.13 -19.80
CA GLU A 712 13.54 -2.11 -21.21
C GLU A 712 12.65 -1.28 -22.14
N LEU A 713 11.39 -1.07 -21.77
CA LEU A 713 10.45 -0.17 -22.46
C LEU A 713 10.47 1.25 -21.86
N GLY A 714 11.22 1.47 -20.77
CA GLY A 714 11.21 2.73 -20.02
C GLY A 714 9.91 2.97 -19.26
N TYR A 715 9.40 1.96 -18.55
CA TYR A 715 8.18 2.09 -17.76
C TYR A 715 8.27 3.25 -16.76
N ASP A 716 7.23 4.08 -16.71
CA ASP A 716 7.26 5.41 -16.10
C ASP A 716 6.04 5.67 -15.20
N ILE A 717 5.33 4.62 -14.78
CA ILE A 717 4.23 4.68 -13.81
C ILE A 717 4.80 4.66 -12.38
N ASP A 718 4.25 5.52 -11.52
CA ASP A 718 4.58 5.57 -10.08
C ASP A 718 4.41 4.18 -9.43
N ILE A 719 5.40 3.72 -8.68
CA ILE A 719 5.31 2.54 -7.83
C ILE A 719 4.14 2.60 -6.82
N ASN A 720 3.66 3.79 -6.47
CA ASN A 720 2.49 4.00 -5.61
C ASN A 720 1.17 4.15 -6.38
N PHE A 721 1.15 3.95 -7.69
CA PHE A 721 -0.09 3.92 -8.48
C PHE A 721 -0.99 2.79 -7.97
N ASN A 722 -2.25 3.11 -7.66
CA ASN A 722 -3.21 2.26 -6.93
C ASN A 722 -2.73 1.80 -5.54
N GLY A 723 -1.80 2.53 -4.91
CA GLY A 723 -1.08 2.10 -3.72
C GLY A 723 0.12 1.21 -4.05
N ARG A 724 1.00 0.96 -3.06
CA ARG A 724 2.27 0.23 -3.25
C ARG A 724 2.06 -1.11 -3.96
N VAL A 725 1.28 -2.01 -3.36
CA VAL A 725 1.02 -3.37 -3.87
C VAL A 725 -0.14 -3.48 -4.88
N GLY A 726 -0.83 -2.38 -5.17
CA GLY A 726 -1.99 -2.37 -6.06
C GLY A 726 -1.62 -2.54 -7.54
N ASN A 727 -2.55 -3.07 -8.33
CA ASN A 727 -2.30 -3.47 -9.72
C ASN A 727 -1.87 -2.28 -10.57
N LYS A 728 -0.85 -2.51 -11.40
CA LYS A 728 -0.23 -1.48 -12.26
C LYS A 728 -0.77 -1.57 -13.70
N PRO A 729 -0.81 -0.47 -14.49
CA PRO A 729 -1.31 -0.51 -15.86
C PRO A 729 -0.42 -1.35 -16.76
N LEU A 730 -1.03 -2.25 -17.54
CA LEU A 730 -0.34 -3.11 -18.51
C LEU A 730 0.24 -2.29 -19.67
N VAL A 731 1.35 -2.76 -20.23
CA VAL A 731 2.02 -2.12 -21.38
C VAL A 731 1.45 -2.54 -22.74
N TRP A 732 0.76 -3.69 -22.80
CA TRP A 732 0.16 -4.29 -24.00
C TRP A 732 -1.25 -4.84 -23.72
N GLY A 733 -2.03 -5.06 -24.78
CA GLY A 733 -3.41 -5.56 -24.71
C GLY A 733 -4.48 -4.46 -24.81
N GLU A 734 -5.76 -4.85 -24.79
CA GLU A 734 -6.88 -3.91 -24.94
C GLU A 734 -7.00 -2.98 -23.72
N GLY A 735 -6.92 -1.66 -23.94
CA GLY A 735 -6.97 -0.65 -22.87
C GLY A 735 -5.64 -0.43 -22.12
N SER A 736 -4.55 -1.00 -22.61
CA SER A 736 -3.20 -0.83 -22.07
C SER A 736 -2.56 0.53 -22.38
N LEU A 737 -1.34 0.75 -21.89
CA LEU A 737 -0.51 1.93 -22.19
C LEU A 737 -0.02 1.99 -23.66
N GLY A 738 -0.05 0.87 -24.39
CA GLY A 738 0.35 0.79 -25.80
C GLY A 738 1.85 1.00 -26.04
N TYR A 739 2.70 0.60 -25.10
CA TYR A 739 4.15 0.80 -25.20
C TYR A 739 4.83 -0.16 -26.15
N TYR A 740 4.23 -1.33 -26.38
CA TYR A 740 4.72 -2.27 -27.39
C TYR A 740 4.52 -1.73 -28.82
N GLU A 741 3.46 -0.95 -29.04
CA GLU A 741 3.17 -0.28 -30.32
C GLU A 741 3.87 1.07 -30.50
N ASP A 742 4.56 1.60 -29.47
CA ASP A 742 5.31 2.86 -29.53
C ASP A 742 6.69 2.65 -30.20
N PRO A 743 6.94 3.24 -31.40
CA PRO A 743 8.22 3.06 -32.09
C PRO A 743 9.43 3.54 -31.28
N LEU A 744 9.29 4.57 -30.43
CA LEU A 744 10.40 5.04 -29.61
C LEU A 744 10.81 4.02 -28.55
N ARG A 745 9.84 3.32 -27.96
CA ARG A 745 10.08 2.26 -26.97
C ARG A 745 10.54 0.96 -27.62
N SER A 746 10.07 0.64 -28.83
CA SER A 746 10.63 -0.44 -29.66
C SER A 746 12.14 -0.23 -29.89
N TYR A 747 12.60 0.98 -30.24
CA TYR A 747 14.03 1.25 -30.39
C TYR A 747 14.82 1.15 -29.06
N THR A 748 14.17 1.30 -27.91
CA THR A 748 14.78 1.09 -26.58
C THR A 748 14.91 -0.40 -26.28
N TYR A 749 13.86 -1.18 -26.53
CA TYR A 749 13.92 -2.64 -26.46
C TYR A 749 15.01 -3.20 -27.39
N ASP A 750 15.05 -2.80 -28.66
CA ASP A 750 16.05 -3.24 -29.65
C ASP A 750 17.48 -2.93 -29.18
N ALA A 751 17.68 -1.75 -28.56
CA ALA A 751 18.98 -1.36 -28.03
C ALA A 751 19.38 -2.16 -26.78
N PHE A 752 18.44 -2.42 -25.86
CA PHE A 752 18.69 -3.31 -24.71
C PHE A 752 19.05 -4.72 -25.18
N ALA A 753 18.28 -5.29 -26.12
CA ALA A 753 18.52 -6.61 -26.69
C ALA A 753 19.91 -6.70 -27.35
N ALA A 754 20.29 -5.69 -28.15
CA ALA A 754 21.63 -5.61 -28.74
C ALA A 754 22.74 -5.49 -27.69
N ILE A 755 22.56 -4.68 -26.64
CA ILE A 755 23.55 -4.51 -25.56
C ILE A 755 23.72 -5.82 -24.75
N ILE A 756 22.64 -6.56 -24.50
CA ILE A 756 22.68 -7.86 -23.82
C ILE A 756 23.28 -8.93 -24.75
N ALA A 757 22.99 -8.90 -26.05
CA ALA A 757 23.65 -9.76 -27.02
C ALA A 757 25.18 -9.50 -27.08
N LEU A 758 25.61 -8.23 -27.02
CA LEU A 758 27.04 -7.89 -26.93
C LEU A 758 27.69 -8.43 -25.66
N ARG A 759 27.02 -8.34 -24.50
CA ARG A 759 27.50 -8.95 -23.25
C ARG A 759 27.85 -10.43 -23.45
N ASN A 760 26.96 -11.17 -24.11
CA ASN A 760 27.13 -12.60 -24.37
C ASN A 760 28.24 -12.89 -25.41
N LEU A 761 28.73 -11.88 -26.16
CA LEU A 761 29.91 -11.99 -27.03
C LEU A 761 31.24 -11.72 -26.31
N ILE A 762 31.23 -11.12 -25.10
CA ILE A 762 32.42 -10.83 -24.28
C ILE A 762 32.78 -12.10 -23.47
N ASN A 763 33.05 -13.17 -24.21
CA ASN A 763 32.93 -14.58 -23.83
C ASN A 763 33.62 -15.03 -22.52
N GLU A 764 32.95 -15.96 -21.84
CA GLU A 764 32.99 -16.30 -20.41
C GLU A 764 34.25 -17.05 -19.93
N GLU A 765 35.11 -17.55 -20.82
CA GLU A 765 36.39 -18.21 -20.48
C GLU A 765 37.66 -17.34 -20.69
N ALA A 766 37.53 -16.11 -21.21
CA ALA A 766 38.66 -15.27 -21.62
C ALA A 766 39.33 -14.48 -20.46
N ASN A 767 40.57 -14.00 -20.67
CA ASN A 767 41.22 -13.09 -19.71
C ASN A 767 40.70 -11.65 -19.90
N VAL A 768 39.47 -11.38 -19.50
CA VAL A 768 38.85 -10.06 -19.66
C VAL A 768 39.38 -9.06 -18.63
N ASN A 769 40.01 -7.97 -19.08
CA ASN A 769 40.41 -6.83 -18.25
C ASN A 769 39.45 -5.67 -18.50
N TYR A 770 38.82 -5.17 -17.44
CA TYR A 770 37.97 -3.99 -17.49
C TYR A 770 38.68 -2.75 -16.91
N THR A 771 38.60 -1.63 -17.62
CA THR A 771 38.98 -0.30 -17.13
C THR A 771 37.78 0.63 -17.27
N TYR A 772 37.50 1.43 -16.24
CA TYR A 772 36.30 2.27 -16.18
C TYR A 772 36.65 3.71 -15.78
N ASP A 773 35.92 4.67 -16.36
CA ASP A 773 35.72 5.98 -15.75
C ASP A 773 34.23 6.26 -15.61
N PHE A 774 33.79 6.53 -14.37
CA PHE A 774 32.39 6.61 -13.98
C PHE A 774 32.07 7.93 -13.26
N ALA A 775 32.86 8.98 -13.44
CA ALA A 775 32.70 10.25 -12.74
C ALA A 775 32.61 11.43 -13.72
N GLY A 776 31.76 12.41 -13.40
CA GLY A 776 31.55 13.57 -14.26
C GLY A 776 30.68 13.27 -15.48
N ASP A 777 30.80 14.16 -16.47
CA ASP A 777 29.93 14.27 -17.63
C ASP A 777 30.29 13.21 -18.68
N GLU A 778 31.59 13.05 -18.98
CA GLU A 778 32.07 11.93 -19.81
C GLU A 778 32.30 10.68 -18.97
N ARG A 779 31.82 9.52 -19.44
CA ARG A 779 32.07 8.22 -18.82
C ARG A 779 32.52 7.20 -19.86
N SER A 780 33.30 6.21 -19.44
CA SER A 780 33.78 5.16 -20.35
C SER A 780 33.96 3.80 -19.69
N ILE A 781 33.86 2.76 -20.53
CA ILE A 781 34.22 1.38 -20.23
C ILE A 781 35.15 0.91 -21.34
N SER A 782 36.35 0.47 -20.99
CA SER A 782 37.29 -0.19 -21.90
C SER A 782 37.45 -1.64 -21.46
N ILE A 783 37.18 -2.55 -22.39
CA ILE A 783 37.20 -4.01 -22.20
C ILE A 783 38.30 -4.54 -23.13
N ASP A 784 39.33 -5.11 -22.54
CA ASP A 784 40.46 -5.77 -23.19
C ASP A 784 40.29 -7.28 -23.02
N SER A 785 40.12 -8.03 -24.11
CA SER A 785 39.88 -9.47 -24.06
C SER A 785 40.61 -10.23 -25.16
N ASP A 786 40.75 -11.56 -25.00
CA ASP A 786 41.50 -12.39 -25.94
C ASP A 786 40.86 -12.45 -27.36
N ASP A 787 39.54 -12.20 -27.48
CA ASP A 787 38.75 -12.37 -28.72
C ASP A 787 38.02 -11.10 -29.20
N LEU A 788 37.59 -10.20 -28.30
CA LEU A 788 36.81 -9.00 -28.64
C LEU A 788 37.10 -7.86 -27.65
N ASP A 789 37.90 -6.88 -28.06
CA ASP A 789 38.01 -5.61 -27.33
C ASP A 789 36.79 -4.72 -27.61
N VAL A 790 36.31 -4.03 -26.58
CA VAL A 790 35.16 -3.12 -26.62
C VAL A 790 35.51 -1.80 -25.94
N LEU A 791 35.08 -0.67 -26.52
CA LEU A 791 35.17 0.66 -25.92
C LEU A 791 33.79 1.31 -25.93
N ILE A 792 33.24 1.56 -24.74
CA ILE A 792 31.97 2.26 -24.54
C ILE A 792 32.30 3.65 -24.02
N VAL A 793 31.68 4.67 -24.60
CA VAL A 793 31.79 6.08 -24.17
C VAL A 793 30.43 6.74 -24.17
N GLY A 794 30.16 7.63 -23.20
CA GLY A 794 28.86 8.30 -23.09
C GLY A 794 28.96 9.68 -22.46
N ASN A 795 28.16 10.63 -22.96
CA ASN A 795 28.04 11.98 -22.42
C ASN A 795 26.76 12.07 -21.56
N PHE A 796 26.94 11.97 -20.24
CA PHE A 796 25.90 12.14 -19.24
C PHE A 796 25.60 13.60 -18.89
N GLY A 797 26.34 14.56 -19.45
CA GLY A 797 26.04 15.99 -19.33
C GLY A 797 24.84 16.45 -20.15
N LEU A 798 24.65 17.77 -20.15
CA LEU A 798 23.56 18.49 -20.84
C LEU A 798 24.04 19.31 -22.06
N SER A 799 25.35 19.39 -22.28
CA SER A 799 25.97 20.08 -23.41
C SER A 799 26.96 19.17 -24.17
N GLU A 800 27.35 19.58 -25.37
CA GLU A 800 28.31 18.87 -26.23
C GLU A 800 29.72 18.87 -25.61
N THR A 801 30.40 17.72 -25.64
CA THR A 801 31.76 17.57 -25.09
C THR A 801 32.68 16.76 -26.01
N THR A 802 33.98 16.83 -25.75
CA THR A 802 35.03 16.06 -26.42
C THR A 802 35.75 15.21 -25.38
N MET A 803 35.55 13.88 -25.43
CA MET A 803 36.22 12.93 -24.53
C MET A 803 37.55 12.48 -25.11
N ASP A 804 38.63 12.48 -24.33
CA ASP A 804 39.85 11.73 -24.66
C ASP A 804 39.63 10.25 -24.30
N VAL A 805 39.69 9.36 -25.31
CA VAL A 805 39.35 7.94 -25.18
C VAL A 805 40.59 7.06 -25.27
N ALA A 806 40.55 5.88 -24.63
CA ALA A 806 41.63 4.91 -24.63
C ALA A 806 41.21 3.61 -25.33
N TYR A 807 41.51 3.51 -26.64
CA TYR A 807 41.41 2.25 -27.36
C TYR A 807 42.51 1.29 -26.88
N THR A 808 42.21 -0.01 -26.80
CA THR A 808 43.18 -1.06 -26.45
C THR A 808 44.28 -1.21 -27.52
N GLN A 809 43.91 -1.04 -28.80
CA GLN A 809 44.79 -1.22 -29.95
C GLN A 809 44.50 -0.27 -31.13
N THR A 810 45.52 -0.01 -31.94
CA THR A 810 45.37 0.68 -33.24
C THR A 810 44.90 -0.29 -34.32
N GLY A 811 43.96 0.13 -35.17
CA GLY A 811 43.42 -0.70 -36.24
C GLY A 811 42.09 -0.16 -36.76
N ASP A 812 41.40 -0.97 -37.53
CA ASP A 812 40.00 -0.72 -37.89
C ASP A 812 39.12 -1.20 -36.71
N TRP A 813 38.36 -0.28 -36.13
CA TRP A 813 37.29 -0.56 -35.15
C TRP A 813 35.93 -0.35 -35.81
N TYR A 814 34.86 -0.83 -35.19
CA TYR A 814 33.50 -0.79 -35.74
C TYR A 814 32.53 -0.25 -34.69
N ASP A 815 31.73 0.75 -35.05
CA ASP A 815 30.59 1.16 -34.23
C ASP A 815 29.55 0.03 -34.22
N TYR A 816 29.15 -0.42 -33.02
CA TYR A 816 28.39 -1.65 -32.83
C TYR A 816 26.98 -1.61 -33.42
N PHE A 817 26.33 -0.44 -33.40
CA PHE A 817 24.95 -0.30 -33.88
C PHE A 817 24.87 -0.03 -35.38
N SER A 818 25.79 0.77 -35.92
CA SER A 818 25.79 1.19 -37.34
C SER A 818 26.66 0.33 -38.26
N GLY A 819 27.66 -0.37 -37.70
CA GLY A 819 28.70 -1.06 -38.46
C GLY A 819 29.71 -0.14 -39.15
N GLU A 820 29.71 1.17 -38.86
CA GLU A 820 30.66 2.10 -39.47
C GLU A 820 32.10 1.83 -38.99
N THR A 821 33.04 1.73 -39.93
CA THR A 821 34.45 1.49 -39.64
C THR A 821 35.17 2.77 -39.22
N VAL A 822 35.71 2.77 -37.99
CA VAL A 822 36.53 3.83 -37.41
C VAL A 822 38.02 3.43 -37.47
N ALA A 823 38.81 4.17 -38.25
CA ALA A 823 40.25 3.91 -38.40
C ALA A 823 41.07 4.54 -37.25
N VAL A 824 41.38 3.75 -36.22
CA VAL A 824 42.11 4.17 -35.02
C VAL A 824 43.63 4.15 -35.27
N ALA A 825 44.19 5.33 -35.56
CA ALA A 825 45.63 5.52 -35.81
C ALA A 825 46.45 5.84 -34.55
N ASP A 826 45.80 6.30 -33.48
CA ASP A 826 46.37 6.55 -32.15
C ASP A 826 45.39 5.95 -31.12
N VAL A 827 45.92 5.27 -30.11
CA VAL A 827 45.10 4.69 -29.03
C VAL A 827 44.55 5.77 -28.08
N SER A 828 45.17 6.95 -28.07
CA SER A 828 44.70 8.14 -27.34
C SER A 828 44.09 9.14 -28.32
N ALA A 829 42.97 8.76 -28.93
CA ALA A 829 42.16 9.63 -29.77
C ALA A 829 41.12 10.40 -28.94
N SER A 830 40.49 11.40 -29.53
CA SER A 830 39.35 12.10 -28.90
C SER A 830 38.06 11.83 -29.69
N VAL A 831 36.94 11.75 -29.00
CA VAL A 831 35.59 11.53 -29.57
C VAL A 831 34.67 12.65 -29.12
N ASP A 832 34.06 13.35 -30.09
CA ASP A 832 33.02 14.34 -29.82
C ASP A 832 31.68 13.63 -29.56
N LEU A 833 30.95 14.07 -28.54
CA LEU A 833 29.69 13.52 -28.08
C LEU A 833 28.67 14.64 -27.76
N ALA A 834 27.53 14.61 -28.46
CA ALA A 834 26.34 15.38 -28.11
C ALA A 834 25.78 14.96 -26.74
N PRO A 835 24.98 15.80 -26.06
CA PRO A 835 24.41 15.44 -24.76
C PRO A 835 23.51 14.20 -24.85
N GLY A 836 23.77 13.21 -23.98
CA GLY A 836 23.14 11.90 -23.99
C GLY A 836 23.55 10.97 -25.14
N GLU A 837 24.49 11.37 -25.99
CA GLU A 837 25.09 10.47 -26.99
C GLU A 837 26.02 9.48 -26.30
N PHE A 838 25.93 8.22 -26.73
CA PHE A 838 26.87 7.18 -26.37
C PHE A 838 27.26 6.37 -27.60
N LYS A 839 28.45 5.77 -27.56
CA LYS A 839 28.99 4.94 -28.63
C LYS A 839 29.59 3.68 -28.05
N ILE A 840 29.42 2.58 -28.75
CA ILE A 840 30.05 1.30 -28.45
C ILE A 840 30.90 0.94 -29.66
N TYR A 841 32.21 0.94 -29.49
CA TYR A 841 33.14 0.50 -30.51
C TYR A 841 33.62 -0.92 -30.20
N THR A 842 33.76 -1.73 -31.24
CA THR A 842 34.22 -3.11 -31.18
C THR A 842 35.43 -3.29 -32.10
N SER A 843 36.38 -4.12 -31.69
CA SER A 843 37.62 -4.38 -32.46
C SER A 843 37.44 -5.34 -33.64
N ASN A 844 36.33 -6.08 -33.67
CA ASN A 844 35.87 -6.90 -34.78
C ASN A 844 34.48 -6.43 -35.20
N ASP A 845 34.13 -6.58 -36.49
CA ASP A 845 32.78 -6.31 -36.95
C ASP A 845 31.82 -7.40 -36.45
N VAL A 846 31.17 -7.11 -35.32
CA VAL A 846 30.09 -7.89 -34.70
C VAL A 846 28.76 -7.11 -34.74
N SER A 847 28.66 -6.14 -35.65
CA SER A 847 27.46 -5.33 -35.85
C SER A 847 26.40 -6.14 -36.61
N ASP A 848 25.66 -7.00 -35.91
CA ASP A 848 24.64 -7.90 -36.49
C ASP A 848 23.36 -7.18 -36.98
N GLY A 849 23.48 -5.92 -37.38
CA GLY A 849 22.46 -5.19 -38.11
C GLY A 849 21.38 -4.56 -37.22
N PHE A 850 21.79 -3.74 -36.25
CA PHE A 850 20.91 -2.91 -35.42
C PHE A 850 20.85 -1.40 -35.85
N PRO A 851 20.82 -1.03 -37.15
CA PRO A 851 20.92 0.37 -37.56
C PRO A 851 19.67 1.14 -37.14
N GLY A 852 19.88 2.25 -36.43
CA GLY A 852 18.80 3.09 -35.91
C GLY A 852 18.24 2.64 -34.56
N ALA A 853 18.73 1.57 -33.93
CA ALA A 853 18.35 1.28 -32.53
C ALA A 853 18.78 2.44 -31.60
N VAL A 854 19.97 3.01 -31.84
CA VAL A 854 20.51 4.19 -31.14
C VAL A 854 20.71 5.33 -32.12
N GLU A 855 20.30 6.55 -31.74
CA GLU A 855 20.57 7.79 -32.47
C GLU A 855 20.81 8.94 -31.47
N ALA A 856 21.73 9.86 -31.75
CA ALA A 856 21.94 11.03 -30.91
C ALA A 856 20.79 12.04 -31.07
N PHE A 857 20.15 12.44 -29.97
CA PHE A 857 19.11 13.47 -30.04
C PHE A 857 19.71 14.82 -30.45
N VAL A 858 19.41 15.25 -31.68
CA VAL A 858 19.77 16.59 -32.18
C VAL A 858 18.48 17.36 -32.46
N ASN A 859 18.27 18.44 -31.72
CA ASN A 859 17.16 19.34 -31.98
C ASN A 859 17.52 20.27 -33.16
N PRO A 860 16.78 20.26 -34.28
CA PRO A 860 17.01 21.20 -35.38
C PRO A 860 16.42 22.59 -35.13
N VAL A 861 15.77 22.82 -33.99
CA VAL A 861 15.15 24.11 -33.65
C VAL A 861 15.74 24.69 -32.37
N THR A 862 16.03 25.99 -32.38
CA THR A 862 16.29 26.79 -31.17
C THR A 862 15.30 27.95 -31.10
N VAL A 863 15.09 28.47 -29.88
CA VAL A 863 14.17 29.60 -29.64
C VAL A 863 14.80 30.70 -28.78
N SER A 864 14.43 31.94 -29.09
CA SER A 864 14.80 33.11 -28.31
C SER A 864 13.57 33.98 -28.03
N PRO A 865 13.19 34.21 -26.75
CA PRO A 865 13.82 33.65 -25.54
C PRO A 865 13.62 32.13 -25.43
N ALA A 866 14.53 31.46 -24.71
CA ALA A 866 14.49 29.99 -24.52
C ALA A 866 13.26 29.52 -23.72
N VAL A 867 12.75 30.38 -22.84
CA VAL A 867 11.49 30.22 -22.11
C VAL A 867 10.54 31.30 -22.60
N PHE A 868 9.35 30.91 -23.06
CA PHE A 868 8.36 31.81 -23.62
C PHE A 868 6.93 31.31 -23.34
N GLY A 869 6.01 32.23 -23.09
CA GLY A 869 4.58 31.96 -23.05
C GLY A 869 3.88 32.27 -24.38
N PRO A 870 2.58 31.96 -24.50
CA PRO A 870 1.83 32.13 -25.75
C PRO A 870 1.66 33.59 -26.20
N ASP A 871 1.81 34.56 -25.30
CA ASP A 871 1.74 36.00 -25.60
C ASP A 871 3.10 36.65 -25.85
N ASP A 872 4.21 35.92 -25.67
CA ASP A 872 5.56 36.46 -25.89
C ASP A 872 5.93 36.48 -27.37
N GLU A 873 6.80 37.42 -27.75
CA GLU A 873 7.44 37.43 -29.06
C GLU A 873 8.63 36.46 -29.04
N VAL A 874 8.49 35.32 -29.73
CA VAL A 874 9.49 34.27 -29.82
C VAL A 874 10.04 34.19 -31.25
N THR A 875 11.37 34.14 -31.37
CA THR A 875 12.04 33.84 -32.64
C THR A 875 12.41 32.37 -32.66
N ILE A 876 11.86 31.64 -33.62
CA ILE A 876 12.09 30.22 -33.88
C ILE A 876 13.13 30.11 -35.00
N THR A 877 14.28 29.50 -34.72
CA THR A 877 15.36 29.27 -35.68
C THR A 877 15.47 27.78 -35.98
N PHE A 878 15.35 27.43 -37.25
CA PHE A 878 15.50 26.08 -37.79
C PHE A 878 16.84 25.92 -38.51
N ASP A 879 17.59 24.89 -38.16
CA ASP A 879 18.83 24.47 -38.82
C ASP A 879 18.57 23.24 -39.69
N ALA A 880 18.53 23.44 -41.01
CA ALA A 880 18.24 22.37 -41.96
C ALA A 880 19.32 21.27 -42.01
N SER A 881 20.52 21.53 -41.49
CA SER A 881 21.60 20.54 -41.40
C SER A 881 21.42 19.54 -40.25
N LYS A 882 20.55 19.88 -39.29
CA LYS A 882 20.25 19.07 -38.08
C LYS A 882 18.92 18.29 -38.17
N ALA A 883 18.18 18.46 -39.26
CA ALA A 883 16.86 17.84 -39.42
C ALA A 883 16.96 16.34 -39.75
N SER A 884 16.02 15.52 -39.27
CA SER A 884 15.95 14.11 -39.64
C SER A 884 15.86 13.94 -41.16
N PRO A 885 16.62 13.03 -41.78
CA PRO A 885 16.68 12.91 -43.23
C PRO A 885 15.40 12.32 -43.86
N ASP A 886 14.62 11.50 -43.14
CA ASP A 886 13.24 11.05 -43.50
C ASP A 886 13.00 10.61 -44.97
N GLY A 887 14.03 10.08 -45.67
CA GLY A 887 13.94 9.73 -47.09
C GLY A 887 13.86 10.92 -48.07
N THR A 888 14.15 12.14 -47.60
CA THR A 888 14.32 13.37 -48.40
C THR A 888 15.74 13.93 -48.21
N ASN A 889 16.05 15.13 -48.73
CA ASN A 889 17.33 15.81 -48.45
C ASN A 889 17.24 16.72 -47.19
N GLY A 890 16.33 16.44 -46.26
CA GLY A 890 15.98 17.36 -45.17
C GLY A 890 15.48 18.68 -45.76
N LEU A 891 16.22 19.78 -45.56
CA LEU A 891 16.04 21.04 -46.29
C LEU A 891 17.36 21.71 -46.71
N VAL A 892 18.47 20.95 -46.75
CA VAL A 892 19.80 21.49 -47.05
C VAL A 892 19.85 22.03 -48.48
N GLY A 893 20.29 23.27 -48.64
CA GLY A 893 20.34 23.99 -49.92
C GLY A 893 18.98 24.47 -50.44
N ALA A 894 17.91 24.43 -49.62
CA ALA A 894 16.59 24.93 -50.01
C ALA A 894 16.63 26.42 -50.41
N SER A 895 15.83 26.80 -51.42
CA SER A 895 15.72 28.20 -51.86
C SER A 895 14.66 29.01 -51.11
N LYS A 896 13.76 28.32 -50.42
CA LYS A 896 12.77 28.84 -49.47
C LYS A 896 12.45 27.73 -48.46
N VAL A 897 12.23 28.09 -47.21
CA VAL A 897 11.72 27.20 -46.17
C VAL A 897 10.44 27.79 -45.56
N TYR A 898 9.49 26.93 -45.25
CA TYR A 898 8.23 27.26 -44.60
C TYR A 898 8.09 26.42 -43.34
N MET A 899 7.78 27.06 -42.21
CA MET A 899 7.35 26.41 -40.99
C MET A 899 5.87 26.02 -41.14
N HIS A 900 5.58 24.73 -41.12
CA HIS A 900 4.23 24.18 -40.99
C HIS A 900 4.04 23.77 -39.53
N ALA A 901 3.27 24.56 -38.79
CA ALA A 901 3.15 24.44 -37.34
C ALA A 901 1.69 24.48 -36.89
N GLY A 902 1.41 23.86 -35.76
CA GLY A 902 0.18 24.04 -35.00
C GLY A 902 0.49 24.10 -33.51
N VAL A 903 -0.56 23.97 -32.71
CA VAL A 903 -0.48 23.99 -31.25
C VAL A 903 -1.17 22.79 -30.63
N VAL A 904 -0.72 22.41 -29.44
CA VAL A 904 -1.32 21.35 -28.63
C VAL A 904 -2.09 22.00 -27.48
N PHE A 905 -3.34 21.60 -27.29
CA PHE A 905 -4.24 22.12 -26.24
C PHE A 905 -4.53 21.12 -25.12
N ASP A 906 -4.15 19.85 -25.27
CA ASP A 906 -4.67 18.80 -24.41
C ASP A 906 -3.73 18.60 -23.21
N ASP A 907 -2.54 18.07 -23.46
CA ASP A 907 -1.43 17.88 -22.50
C ASP A 907 -0.08 18.08 -23.22
N VAL A 908 1.04 17.82 -22.51
CA VAL A 908 2.40 17.97 -23.07
C VAL A 908 2.91 16.73 -23.82
N THR A 909 2.25 15.58 -23.75
CA THR A 909 2.67 14.36 -24.48
C THR A 909 1.92 14.18 -25.81
N SER A 910 0.75 14.79 -25.95
CA SER A 910 -0.06 14.80 -27.17
C SER A 910 0.67 15.43 -28.35
N GLN A 911 0.78 14.68 -29.44
CA GLN A 911 1.33 15.14 -30.72
C GLN A 911 0.26 15.76 -31.65
N THR A 912 -0.98 15.90 -31.18
CA THR A 912 -2.12 16.32 -32.02
C THR A 912 -2.10 17.82 -32.27
N LEU A 913 -1.66 18.23 -33.46
CA LEU A 913 -1.62 19.63 -33.85
C LEU A 913 -3.01 20.17 -34.20
N GLN A 914 -3.43 21.19 -33.46
CA GLN A 914 -4.62 22.00 -33.70
C GLN A 914 -4.21 23.41 -34.20
N ASN A 915 -5.17 24.19 -34.72
CA ASN A 915 -4.96 25.53 -35.27
C ASN A 915 -3.76 25.66 -36.24
N VAL A 916 -3.54 24.65 -37.07
CA VAL A 916 -2.37 24.54 -37.96
C VAL A 916 -2.27 25.70 -38.96
N VAL A 917 -1.10 26.32 -39.03
CA VAL A 917 -0.73 27.43 -39.93
C VAL A 917 0.32 26.95 -40.94
N GLY A 918 0.10 27.32 -42.21
CA GLY A 918 0.88 26.88 -43.37
C GLY A 918 0.15 25.77 -44.13
N THR A 919 -0.09 25.94 -45.43
CA THR A 919 -0.60 24.85 -46.27
C THR A 919 0.53 23.93 -46.74
N LEU A 920 0.24 22.93 -47.58
CA LEU A 920 1.24 22.13 -48.31
C LEU A 920 1.61 22.76 -49.67
N THR A 921 1.48 24.08 -49.81
CA THR A 921 1.74 24.83 -51.04
C THR A 921 2.38 26.20 -50.77
N ASP A 922 3.01 26.81 -51.77
CA ASP A 922 3.53 28.18 -51.70
C ASP A 922 2.39 29.24 -51.70
N ASP A 923 1.81 29.46 -50.52
CA ASP A 923 0.83 30.52 -50.22
C ASP A 923 1.45 31.71 -49.44
N GLY A 924 2.70 31.57 -49.00
CA GLY A 924 3.42 32.55 -48.18
C GLY A 924 3.21 32.42 -46.67
N LEU A 925 2.35 31.52 -46.19
CA LEU A 925 2.13 31.29 -44.76
C LEU A 925 3.27 30.44 -44.18
N GLY A 926 3.85 30.89 -43.06
CA GLY A 926 5.00 30.24 -42.44
C GLY A 926 6.34 30.41 -43.17
N LEU A 927 6.41 31.23 -44.22
CA LEU A 927 7.68 31.51 -44.92
C LEU A 927 8.72 32.08 -43.94
N MET A 928 9.84 31.38 -43.80
CA MET A 928 10.96 31.77 -42.95
C MET A 928 11.95 32.66 -43.69
N THR A 929 12.72 33.45 -42.94
CA THR A 929 13.82 34.27 -43.45
C THR A 929 15.14 33.55 -43.24
N LYS A 930 16.04 33.57 -44.21
CA LYS A 930 17.38 32.96 -44.06
C LYS A 930 18.24 33.79 -43.10
N VAL A 931 18.91 33.13 -42.15
CA VAL A 931 19.77 33.79 -41.15
C VAL A 931 21.00 34.39 -41.81
N ASP A 932 21.35 35.63 -41.45
CA ASP A 932 22.41 36.40 -42.11
C ASP A 932 23.80 35.73 -41.96
N GLY A 933 24.31 35.15 -43.05
CA GLY A 933 25.63 34.52 -43.14
C GLY A 933 25.65 33.00 -43.01
N GLU A 934 24.52 32.38 -42.67
CA GLU A 934 24.38 30.93 -42.48
C GLU A 934 23.60 30.32 -43.66
N ASP A 935 24.16 29.33 -44.35
CA ASP A 935 23.57 28.90 -45.63
C ASP A 935 22.31 28.01 -45.50
N ASP A 936 22.11 27.37 -44.34
CA ASP A 936 21.04 26.39 -44.12
C ASP A 936 20.18 26.67 -42.86
N LYS A 937 20.35 27.85 -42.25
CA LYS A 937 19.55 28.29 -41.09
C LYS A 937 18.47 29.30 -41.48
N TRP A 938 17.30 29.14 -40.88
CA TRP A 938 16.08 29.89 -41.20
C TRP A 938 15.38 30.32 -39.93
N GLU A 939 14.93 31.57 -39.84
CA GLU A 939 14.27 32.13 -38.67
C GLU A 939 12.87 32.68 -38.99
N ILE A 940 11.97 32.60 -38.02
CA ILE A 940 10.67 33.28 -38.02
C ILE A 940 10.34 33.79 -36.62
N THR A 941 9.99 35.07 -36.52
CA THR A 941 9.52 35.68 -35.26
C THR A 941 7.99 35.69 -35.25
N ILE A 942 7.40 35.13 -34.19
CA ILE A 942 5.95 35.03 -34.01
C ILE A 942 5.55 35.44 -32.59
N THR A 943 4.27 35.78 -32.41
CA THR A 943 3.59 35.73 -31.11
C THR A 943 2.55 34.61 -31.20
N PRO A 944 2.66 33.50 -30.45
CA PRO A 944 1.80 32.33 -30.64
C PRO A 944 0.30 32.63 -30.65
N THR A 945 -0.20 33.43 -29.69
CA THR A 945 -1.58 33.92 -29.60
C THR A 945 -2.06 34.54 -30.92
N ASN A 946 -1.24 35.41 -31.53
CA ASN A 946 -1.58 36.08 -32.79
C ASN A 946 -1.42 35.17 -34.01
N TYR A 947 -0.37 34.33 -34.03
CA TYR A 947 0.00 33.53 -35.19
C TYR A 947 -0.96 32.36 -35.40
N PHE A 948 -1.28 31.61 -34.33
CA PHE A 948 -2.20 30.47 -34.35
C PHE A 948 -3.66 30.85 -34.07
N SER A 949 -3.95 32.14 -33.86
CA SER A 949 -5.30 32.65 -33.52
C SER A 949 -5.93 31.93 -32.32
N ILE A 950 -5.15 31.76 -31.25
CA ILE A 950 -5.55 31.08 -30.00
C ILE A 950 -5.81 32.11 -28.89
N THR A 951 -6.45 31.70 -27.79
CA THR A 951 -6.51 32.56 -26.60
C THR A 951 -5.27 32.33 -25.74
N SER A 952 -4.80 33.41 -25.10
CA SER A 952 -3.70 33.36 -24.13
C SER A 952 -3.87 32.24 -23.10
N GLY A 953 -2.84 31.41 -23.00
CA GLY A 953 -2.71 30.32 -22.04
C GLY A 953 -3.52 29.06 -22.33
N GLU A 954 -4.16 28.92 -23.50
CA GLU A 954 -4.90 27.68 -23.84
C GLU A 954 -3.98 26.56 -24.32
N ALA A 955 -3.08 26.86 -25.25
CA ALA A 955 -2.11 25.90 -25.77
C ALA A 955 -0.90 25.72 -24.86
N VAL A 956 -0.39 24.49 -24.76
CA VAL A 956 0.78 24.10 -23.96
C VAL A 956 2.04 23.87 -24.78
N ARG A 957 1.92 23.49 -26.05
CA ARG A 957 3.07 23.31 -26.95
C ARG A 957 2.82 23.95 -28.30
N LEU A 958 3.89 24.45 -28.92
CA LEU A 958 3.99 24.56 -30.38
C LEU A 958 4.47 23.23 -30.91
N GLY A 959 3.91 22.74 -32.02
CA GLY A 959 4.43 21.57 -32.73
C GLY A 959 4.58 21.85 -34.21
N MET A 960 5.72 21.51 -34.80
CA MET A 960 6.09 21.97 -36.14
C MET A 960 6.96 20.99 -36.92
N TYR A 961 6.87 21.07 -38.24
CA TYR A 961 7.92 20.65 -39.16
C TYR A 961 8.14 21.72 -40.22
N PHE A 962 9.20 21.58 -40.99
CA PHE A 962 9.63 22.53 -42.00
C PHE A 962 9.51 21.89 -43.38
N ARG A 963 9.23 22.69 -44.40
CA ARG A 963 9.12 22.22 -45.79
C ARG A 963 9.67 23.22 -46.79
N ASP A 964 9.98 22.75 -47.99
CA ASP A 964 10.21 23.62 -49.14
C ASP A 964 8.88 24.10 -49.77
N ALA A 965 8.97 24.80 -50.91
CA ALA A 965 7.84 25.50 -51.53
C ALA A 965 6.77 24.57 -52.14
N ASP A 966 7.14 23.34 -52.53
CA ASP A 966 6.25 22.33 -53.10
C ASP A 966 6.06 21.09 -52.20
N ASN A 967 6.61 21.12 -50.99
CA ASN A 967 6.58 20.01 -50.02
C ASN A 967 7.19 18.72 -50.58
N SER A 968 8.23 18.86 -51.42
CA SER A 968 8.99 17.72 -51.95
C SER A 968 10.15 17.32 -51.04
N ASN A 969 10.64 18.24 -50.20
CA ASN A 969 11.56 17.99 -49.11
C ASN A 969 10.99 18.55 -47.80
N VAL A 970 11.25 17.85 -46.69
CA VAL A 970 10.77 18.22 -45.35
C VAL A 970 11.89 18.12 -44.33
N GLY A 971 12.00 19.11 -43.47
CA GLY A 971 12.88 19.13 -42.31
C GLY A 971 12.07 18.81 -41.07
N LYS A 972 12.38 17.69 -40.43
CA LYS A 972 11.69 17.23 -39.21
C LYS A 972 12.63 17.14 -38.01
N GLY A 973 12.05 16.97 -36.82
CA GLY A 973 12.77 16.65 -35.60
C GLY A 973 13.35 15.24 -35.62
N PHE A 974 13.99 14.88 -34.52
CA PHE A 974 14.60 13.57 -34.28
C PHE A 974 13.68 12.39 -34.64
N ARG A 975 14.22 11.35 -35.27
CA ARG A 975 13.48 10.16 -35.75
C ARG A 975 12.22 10.45 -36.56
N GLY A 976 12.22 11.54 -37.32
CA GLY A 976 11.09 11.94 -38.16
C GLY A 976 9.85 12.42 -37.41
N SER A 977 10.00 12.80 -36.15
CA SER A 977 8.96 13.45 -35.34
C SER A 977 8.73 14.91 -35.76
N ASN A 978 7.58 15.47 -35.37
CA ASN A 978 7.44 16.92 -35.35
C ASN A 978 8.27 17.46 -34.19
N VAL A 979 8.90 18.62 -34.36
CA VAL A 979 9.56 19.32 -33.25
C VAL A 979 8.49 19.95 -32.38
N PHE A 980 8.51 19.68 -31.08
CA PHE A 980 7.63 20.34 -30.11
C PHE A 980 8.43 21.29 -29.20
N LEU A 981 7.81 22.41 -28.85
CA LEU A 981 8.35 23.41 -27.94
C LEU A 981 7.28 23.75 -26.90
N ASP A 982 7.63 23.58 -25.63
CA ASP A 982 6.73 23.84 -24.51
C ASP A 982 6.58 25.34 -24.29
N MET A 983 5.36 25.79 -23.96
CA MET A 983 5.05 27.18 -23.64
C MET A 983 4.74 27.32 -22.15
N GLU A 984 5.39 28.27 -21.49
CA GLU A 984 5.06 28.60 -20.11
C GLU A 984 3.66 29.22 -20.01
N LEU A 985 2.82 28.57 -19.21
CA LEU A 985 1.49 29.07 -18.89
C LEU A 985 1.56 29.97 -17.65
N ASN A 986 1.29 31.27 -17.84
CA ASN A 986 1.14 32.19 -16.72
C ASN A 986 -0.23 32.01 -16.03
N GLY A 987 -0.22 31.46 -14.81
CA GLY A 987 -1.42 31.31 -13.97
C GLY A 987 -1.20 30.34 -12.81
N ALA A 988 -2.30 29.94 -12.16
CA ALA A 988 -2.30 29.01 -11.05
C ALA A 988 -3.47 28.01 -11.19
N LEU A 989 -3.23 26.77 -10.77
CA LEU A 989 -4.23 25.69 -10.75
C LEU A 989 -5.48 26.07 -9.96
N ILE A 990 -5.26 26.64 -8.77
CA ILE A 990 -6.28 27.20 -7.89
C ILE A 990 -5.91 28.65 -7.58
N SER A 991 -6.91 29.51 -7.55
CA SER A 991 -6.80 30.86 -6.98
C SER A 991 -8.11 31.23 -6.27
N VAL A 992 -8.01 32.12 -5.29
CA VAL A 992 -9.17 32.53 -4.48
C VAL A 992 -9.26 34.05 -4.41
N SER A 993 -10.48 34.59 -4.41
CA SER A 993 -10.74 36.02 -4.36
C SER A 993 -11.85 36.36 -3.35
N PRO A 994 -11.62 37.26 -2.38
CA PRO A 994 -10.35 37.94 -2.09
C PRO A 994 -9.26 36.98 -1.58
N ALA A 995 -8.00 37.27 -1.89
CA ALA A 995 -6.86 36.43 -1.48
C ALA A 995 -6.61 36.41 0.04
N GLU A 996 -6.93 37.51 0.74
CA GLU A 996 -7.08 37.53 2.20
C GLU A 996 -8.58 37.39 2.54
N PHE A 997 -8.96 36.31 3.24
CA PHE A 997 -10.35 36.01 3.63
C PHE A 997 -10.40 35.25 4.96
N ASP A 998 -11.52 35.36 5.68
CA ASP A 998 -11.91 34.50 6.80
C ASP A 998 -12.92 33.43 6.31
N GLN A 999 -13.13 32.34 7.05
CA GLN A 999 -14.16 31.33 6.75
C GLN A 999 -15.60 31.89 6.69
N ASP A 1000 -15.80 33.07 7.31
CA ASP A 1000 -17.05 33.84 7.32
C ASP A 1000 -17.19 34.81 6.12
N ASP A 1001 -16.11 35.05 5.36
CA ASP A 1001 -16.15 35.91 4.18
C ASP A 1001 -16.64 35.12 2.95
N GLN A 1002 -17.31 35.81 2.02
CA GLN A 1002 -17.64 35.23 0.72
C GLN A 1002 -16.40 35.23 -0.17
N ILE A 1003 -15.96 34.04 -0.59
CA ILE A 1003 -14.88 33.84 -1.54
C ILE A 1003 -15.43 33.40 -2.91
N THR A 1004 -14.64 33.65 -3.95
CA THR A 1004 -14.75 32.98 -5.25
C THR A 1004 -13.50 32.17 -5.46
N LEU A 1005 -13.65 30.85 -5.40
CA LEU A 1005 -12.61 29.91 -5.81
C LEU A 1005 -12.63 29.77 -7.32
N THR A 1006 -11.46 29.83 -7.94
CA THR A 1006 -11.26 29.61 -9.37
C THR A 1006 -10.32 28.43 -9.58
N PHE A 1007 -10.81 27.37 -10.19
CA PHE A 1007 -10.02 26.27 -10.74
C PHE A 1007 -9.77 26.54 -12.22
N ASP A 1008 -8.52 26.50 -12.64
CA ASP A 1008 -8.14 26.66 -14.05
C ASP A 1008 -7.63 25.31 -14.57
N ALA A 1009 -8.48 24.61 -15.32
CA ALA A 1009 -8.20 23.26 -15.83
C ALA A 1009 -7.02 23.19 -16.80
N ARG A 1010 -6.44 24.34 -17.18
CA ARG A 1010 -5.24 24.45 -18.02
C ARG A 1010 -3.95 24.17 -17.23
N PHE A 1011 -4.03 24.00 -15.91
CA PHE A 1011 -2.88 23.65 -15.07
C PHE A 1011 -3.04 22.26 -14.47
N GLY A 1012 -1.96 21.73 -13.89
CA GLY A 1012 -1.94 20.38 -13.34
C GLY A 1012 -2.03 19.31 -14.43
N ASN A 1013 -2.78 18.22 -14.20
CA ASN A 1013 -2.91 17.10 -15.14
C ASN A 1013 -3.79 17.39 -16.38
N ARG A 1014 -4.43 18.58 -16.45
CA ARG A 1014 -5.27 19.03 -17.56
C ARG A 1014 -6.47 18.13 -17.96
N GLY A 1015 -6.80 17.13 -17.16
CA GLY A 1015 -7.86 16.13 -17.47
C GLY A 1015 -9.27 16.70 -17.63
N LEU A 1016 -9.50 17.99 -17.33
CA LEU A 1016 -10.79 18.69 -17.45
C LEU A 1016 -10.79 19.83 -18.48
N VAL A 1017 -9.75 19.95 -19.32
CA VAL A 1017 -9.76 20.85 -20.47
C VAL A 1017 -10.89 20.47 -21.44
N GLY A 1018 -11.60 21.47 -21.96
CA GLY A 1018 -12.69 21.28 -22.92
C GLY A 1018 -14.02 20.81 -22.32
N GLU A 1019 -14.07 20.48 -21.03
CA GLU A 1019 -15.27 19.88 -20.43
C GLU A 1019 -16.50 20.80 -20.44
N SER A 1020 -17.67 20.18 -20.52
CA SER A 1020 -18.95 20.90 -20.60
C SER A 1020 -19.50 21.30 -19.23
N LYS A 1021 -19.16 20.53 -18.18
CA LYS A 1021 -19.43 20.80 -16.77
C LYS A 1021 -18.26 20.31 -15.92
N VAL A 1022 -17.93 21.05 -14.87
CA VAL A 1022 -16.97 20.63 -13.84
C VAL A 1022 -17.59 20.79 -12.46
N TYR A 1023 -17.34 19.80 -11.61
CA TYR A 1023 -17.83 19.69 -10.24
C TYR A 1023 -16.65 19.75 -9.29
N MET A 1024 -16.80 20.53 -8.22
CA MET A 1024 -15.89 20.55 -7.08
C MET A 1024 -16.46 19.59 -6.02
N HIS A 1025 -15.79 18.45 -5.83
CA HIS A 1025 -15.98 17.62 -4.65
C HIS A 1025 -15.00 18.10 -3.59
N SER A 1026 -15.50 18.60 -2.47
CA SER A 1026 -14.67 19.37 -1.53
C SER A 1026 -15.15 19.27 -0.10
N GLY A 1027 -14.22 19.45 0.85
CA GLY A 1027 -14.51 19.52 2.27
C GLY A 1027 -13.58 20.48 3.01
N ILE A 1028 -13.78 20.59 4.32
CA ILE A 1028 -12.93 21.35 5.23
C ILE A 1028 -12.03 20.39 6.00
N SER A 1029 -10.80 20.81 6.31
CA SER A 1029 -10.00 20.21 7.39
C SER A 1029 -9.93 21.17 8.58
N PHE A 1030 -10.12 20.63 9.78
CA PHE A 1030 -9.98 21.34 11.05
C PHE A 1030 -8.58 21.16 11.67
N THR A 1031 -7.67 20.48 10.97
CA THR A 1031 -6.32 20.18 11.44
C THR A 1031 -5.29 20.98 10.64
N GLU A 1032 -4.41 21.70 11.34
CA GLU A 1032 -3.26 22.39 10.73
C GLU A 1032 -2.35 21.37 10.05
N GLY A 1033 -2.12 21.52 8.74
CA GLY A 1033 -1.36 20.53 7.95
C GLY A 1033 -2.13 19.26 7.56
N GLY A 1034 -3.43 19.15 7.87
CA GLY A 1034 -4.25 18.00 7.52
C GLY A 1034 -4.30 17.71 6.00
N THR A 1035 -4.43 16.43 5.65
CA THR A 1035 -4.41 15.92 4.26
C THR A 1035 -5.57 14.95 3.97
N ALA A 1036 -6.65 15.04 4.75
CA ALA A 1036 -7.87 14.27 4.58
C ALA A 1036 -9.11 15.19 4.45
N PHE A 1037 -10.19 14.64 3.91
CA PHE A 1037 -11.53 15.25 3.98
C PHE A 1037 -12.15 14.92 5.34
N GLU A 1038 -12.65 15.91 6.09
CA GLU A 1038 -13.32 15.64 7.37
C GLU A 1038 -14.78 15.20 7.11
N ASP A 1039 -15.14 14.02 7.61
CA ASP A 1039 -16.46 13.44 7.42
C ASP A 1039 -17.57 14.33 7.98
N GLY A 1040 -18.63 14.50 7.19
CA GLY A 1040 -19.76 15.38 7.49
C GLY A 1040 -19.62 16.83 7.02
N PHE A 1041 -18.43 17.27 6.58
CA PHE A 1041 -18.20 18.59 5.98
C PHE A 1041 -17.84 18.51 4.49
N VAL A 1042 -18.19 17.41 3.83
CA VAL A 1042 -17.93 17.15 2.41
C VAL A 1042 -19.17 17.47 1.56
N ILE A 1043 -18.96 18.11 0.41
CA ILE A 1043 -20.01 18.51 -0.54
C ILE A 1043 -19.61 18.11 -1.97
N GLY A 1044 -20.57 17.55 -2.69
CA GLY A 1044 -20.45 17.03 -4.06
C GLY A 1044 -20.45 15.50 -4.08
N ASN A 1045 -21.19 14.88 -5.01
CA ASN A 1045 -21.21 13.42 -5.16
C ASN A 1045 -20.09 12.92 -6.06
N TRP A 1046 -19.66 11.67 -5.86
CA TRP A 1046 -18.65 11.03 -6.70
C TRP A 1046 -19.29 10.49 -8.00
N GLY A 1047 -19.08 11.20 -9.11
CA GLY A 1047 -19.45 10.74 -10.45
C GLY A 1047 -20.94 10.89 -10.82
N GLU A 1048 -21.71 11.70 -10.09
CA GLU A 1048 -23.11 11.96 -10.39
C GLU A 1048 -23.36 13.41 -10.84
N ASP A 1049 -24.09 13.58 -11.94
CA ASP A 1049 -24.59 14.88 -12.42
C ASP A 1049 -25.84 15.33 -11.64
N ASP A 1050 -25.70 15.53 -10.33
CA ASP A 1050 -26.78 15.96 -9.42
C ASP A 1050 -26.87 17.49 -9.27
N GLY A 1051 -25.81 18.21 -9.66
CA GLY A 1051 -25.68 19.67 -9.58
C GLY A 1051 -25.02 20.19 -8.29
N VAL A 1052 -24.65 19.31 -7.35
CA VAL A 1052 -23.97 19.67 -6.11
C VAL A 1052 -22.47 19.87 -6.38
N GLY A 1053 -21.90 21.00 -5.96
CA GLY A 1053 -20.52 21.36 -6.31
C GLY A 1053 -20.31 21.83 -7.75
N LEU A 1054 -21.38 21.93 -8.57
CA LEU A 1054 -21.29 22.38 -9.96
C LEU A 1054 -20.69 23.79 -10.06
N MET A 1055 -19.55 23.91 -10.73
CA MET A 1055 -18.86 25.17 -10.95
C MET A 1055 -19.41 25.93 -12.16
N THR A 1056 -19.35 27.27 -12.10
CA THR A 1056 -19.73 28.15 -13.20
C THR A 1056 -18.51 28.44 -14.09
N LYS A 1057 -18.61 28.18 -15.39
CA LYS A 1057 -17.56 28.53 -16.36
C LYS A 1057 -17.33 30.05 -16.38
N SER A 1058 -16.08 30.48 -16.26
CA SER A 1058 -15.70 31.90 -16.23
C SER A 1058 -15.98 32.58 -17.57
N SER A 1059 -16.27 33.88 -17.54
CA SER A 1059 -16.35 34.70 -18.75
C SER A 1059 -14.99 35.08 -19.34
N GLU A 1060 -13.88 34.80 -18.64
CA GLU A 1060 -12.52 35.11 -19.11
C GLU A 1060 -11.93 34.02 -20.00
N ASN A 1061 -12.13 32.75 -19.65
CA ASN A 1061 -11.62 31.60 -20.39
C ASN A 1061 -12.54 30.39 -20.20
N ALA A 1062 -12.73 29.60 -21.26
CA ALA A 1062 -13.65 28.46 -21.27
C ALA A 1062 -13.21 27.26 -20.40
N ASN A 1063 -11.96 27.24 -19.93
CA ASN A 1063 -11.40 26.20 -19.05
C ASN A 1063 -11.18 26.68 -17.60
N LYS A 1064 -11.52 27.95 -17.30
CA LYS A 1064 -11.61 28.48 -15.94
C LYS A 1064 -13.00 28.22 -15.38
N TRP A 1065 -13.07 27.68 -14.17
CA TRP A 1065 -14.28 27.29 -13.46
C TRP A 1065 -14.31 27.96 -12.10
N GLN A 1066 -15.45 28.55 -11.74
CA GLN A 1066 -15.59 29.39 -10.57
C GLN A 1066 -16.75 28.94 -9.69
N LEU A 1067 -16.52 28.93 -8.38
CA LEU A 1067 -17.57 28.75 -7.38
C LEU A 1067 -17.47 29.87 -6.34
N THR A 1068 -18.54 30.65 -6.20
CA THR A 1068 -18.65 31.71 -5.20
C THR A 1068 -19.48 31.22 -4.02
N PHE A 1069 -18.86 31.14 -2.84
CA PHE A 1069 -19.50 30.64 -1.63
C PHE A 1069 -18.88 31.29 -0.37
N THR A 1070 -19.59 31.22 0.76
CA THR A 1070 -19.03 31.52 2.08
C THR A 1070 -18.77 30.19 2.77
N PRO A 1071 -17.53 29.82 3.13
CA PRO A 1071 -17.19 28.49 3.64
C PRO A 1071 -18.11 28.02 4.77
N THR A 1072 -18.37 28.86 5.78
CA THR A 1072 -19.25 28.48 6.90
C THR A 1072 -20.69 28.20 6.48
N GLN A 1073 -21.23 28.95 5.51
CA GLN A 1073 -22.59 28.73 5.00
C GLN A 1073 -22.67 27.55 4.02
N TYR A 1074 -21.61 27.32 3.25
CA TYR A 1074 -21.56 26.25 2.25
C TYR A 1074 -21.48 24.89 2.94
N TYR A 1075 -20.52 24.71 3.84
CA TYR A 1075 -20.28 23.46 4.57
C TYR A 1075 -21.14 23.30 5.83
N GLY A 1076 -22.05 24.24 6.13
CA GLY A 1076 -22.93 24.15 7.30
C GLY A 1076 -22.20 24.25 8.65
N MET A 1077 -21.03 24.89 8.68
CA MET A 1077 -20.20 25.05 9.88
C MET A 1077 -20.90 25.91 10.94
N SER A 1078 -20.62 25.61 12.19
CA SER A 1078 -21.03 26.36 13.37
C SER A 1078 -20.09 27.53 13.67
N ASP A 1079 -20.52 28.46 14.53
CA ASP A 1079 -19.72 29.62 15.00
C ASP A 1079 -18.42 29.23 15.73
N THR A 1080 -18.26 27.95 16.11
CA THR A 1080 -17.12 27.38 16.84
C THR A 1080 -16.15 26.56 15.99
N ASP A 1081 -16.52 26.20 14.77
CA ASP A 1081 -15.65 25.42 13.89
C ASP A 1081 -14.58 26.32 13.26
N ILE A 1082 -13.34 25.85 13.12
CA ILE A 1082 -12.21 26.64 12.62
C ILE A 1082 -11.56 25.89 11.45
N ALA A 1083 -11.88 26.31 10.23
CA ALA A 1083 -11.26 25.74 9.03
C ALA A 1083 -9.77 26.10 8.96
N TYR A 1084 -8.91 25.08 8.86
CA TYR A 1084 -7.49 25.23 8.56
C TYR A 1084 -7.21 25.04 7.08
N ARG A 1085 -7.89 24.09 6.41
CA ARG A 1085 -7.72 23.82 4.99
C ARG A 1085 -9.05 23.58 4.29
N LEU A 1086 -9.08 23.87 2.99
CA LEU A 1086 -10.13 23.51 2.04
C LEU A 1086 -9.58 22.36 1.17
N ALA A 1087 -10.06 21.14 1.40
CA ALA A 1087 -9.74 19.97 0.58
C ALA A 1087 -10.63 19.96 -0.66
N MET A 1088 -10.08 19.67 -1.84
CA MET A 1088 -10.85 19.70 -3.10
C MET A 1088 -10.31 18.75 -4.18
N VAL A 1089 -11.23 18.22 -4.96
CA VAL A 1089 -11.02 17.44 -6.19
C VAL A 1089 -12.00 17.95 -7.25
N PHE A 1090 -11.51 18.12 -8.48
CA PHE A 1090 -12.35 18.53 -9.60
C PHE A 1090 -12.65 17.34 -10.50
N ARG A 1091 -13.89 17.24 -11.00
CA ARG A 1091 -14.32 16.15 -11.91
C ARG A 1091 -15.27 16.64 -13.00
N ASN A 1092 -15.38 15.87 -14.08
CA ASN A 1092 -16.44 16.03 -15.09
C ASN A 1092 -17.77 15.41 -14.62
N ALA A 1093 -18.82 15.51 -15.45
CA ALA A 1093 -20.20 15.16 -15.05
C ALA A 1093 -20.47 13.66 -14.74
N ASP A 1094 -19.66 12.75 -15.25
CA ASP A 1094 -19.75 11.30 -14.99
C ASP A 1094 -18.60 10.78 -14.09
N GLY A 1095 -17.75 11.69 -13.59
CA GLY A 1095 -16.62 11.37 -12.72
C GLY A 1095 -15.42 10.68 -13.38
N SER A 1096 -15.52 10.28 -14.66
CA SER A 1096 -14.49 9.53 -15.39
C SER A 1096 -13.18 10.31 -15.58
N LYS A 1097 -13.22 11.64 -15.50
CA LYS A 1097 -12.04 12.51 -15.53
C LYS A 1097 -11.87 13.28 -14.23
N LYS A 1098 -10.61 13.38 -13.77
CA LYS A 1098 -10.19 14.13 -12.58
C LYS A 1098 -9.28 15.29 -13.00
N GLY A 1099 -9.46 16.45 -12.39
CA GLY A 1099 -8.47 17.54 -12.39
C GLY A 1099 -7.61 17.43 -11.14
N THR A 1100 -6.30 17.20 -11.31
CA THR A 1100 -5.30 17.12 -10.23
C THR A 1100 -4.17 18.12 -10.47
N GLY A 1101 -3.44 18.46 -9.42
CA GLY A 1101 -2.15 19.17 -9.54
C GLY A 1101 -0.95 18.22 -9.56
N THR A 1102 0.23 18.79 -9.82
CA THR A 1102 1.51 18.14 -9.51
C THR A 1102 1.69 18.14 -7.99
N PRO A 1103 2.08 17.02 -7.34
CA PRO A 1103 2.33 16.98 -5.90
C PRO A 1103 3.40 17.99 -5.46
N GLY A 1104 3.17 18.67 -4.34
CA GLY A 1104 4.03 19.73 -3.80
C GLY A 1104 3.27 20.95 -3.31
N ASP A 1105 3.99 21.89 -2.70
CA ASP A 1105 3.43 23.15 -2.20
C ASP A 1105 3.25 24.20 -3.32
N PHE A 1106 2.19 25.00 -3.21
CA PHE A 1106 1.87 26.13 -4.10
C PHE A 1106 1.46 27.37 -3.29
N GLU A 1107 1.28 28.52 -3.95
CA GLU A 1107 0.87 29.76 -3.27
C GLU A 1107 -0.52 29.62 -2.63
N GLY A 1108 -0.53 29.39 -1.31
CA GLY A 1108 -1.75 29.20 -0.51
C GLY A 1108 -2.18 27.76 -0.32
N GLY A 1109 -1.34 26.74 -0.56
CA GLY A 1109 -1.72 25.36 -0.30
C GLY A 1109 -0.70 24.29 -0.68
N THR A 1110 -1.15 23.03 -0.66
CA THR A 1110 -0.36 21.84 -1.01
C THR A 1110 -1.21 20.90 -1.88
N VAL A 1111 -0.60 20.28 -2.89
CA VAL A 1111 -1.16 19.12 -3.60
C VAL A 1111 -0.46 17.86 -3.07
N ILE A 1112 -1.21 16.85 -2.67
CA ILE A 1112 -0.64 15.59 -2.13
C ILE A 1112 -0.47 14.55 -3.24
N ALA A 1113 0.22 13.43 -2.95
CA ALA A 1113 0.62 12.43 -3.94
C ALA A 1113 -0.52 11.85 -4.80
N ASN A 1114 -1.74 11.71 -4.25
CA ASN A 1114 -2.91 11.23 -5.00
C ASN A 1114 -3.54 12.31 -5.93
N GLY A 1115 -2.95 13.50 -5.99
CA GLY A 1115 -3.39 14.64 -6.80
C GLY A 1115 -4.53 15.46 -6.19
N ASP A 1116 -4.96 15.18 -4.96
CA ASP A 1116 -5.94 15.99 -4.23
C ASP A 1116 -5.32 17.32 -3.77
N ILE A 1117 -6.12 18.38 -3.78
CA ILE A 1117 -5.63 19.75 -3.60
C ILE A 1117 -6.13 20.29 -2.25
N PHE A 1118 -5.22 20.84 -1.46
CA PHE A 1118 -5.52 21.45 -0.17
C PHE A 1118 -5.15 22.93 -0.23
N PHE A 1119 -6.11 23.82 -0.01
CA PHE A 1119 -5.87 25.26 0.08
C PHE A 1119 -5.93 25.71 1.54
N ASP A 1120 -4.87 26.33 2.04
CA ASP A 1120 -4.76 26.80 3.42
C ASP A 1120 -5.67 28.02 3.66
N PHE A 1121 -6.42 28.02 4.76
CA PHE A 1121 -7.06 29.23 5.25
C PHE A 1121 -6.00 30.15 5.87
N PRO A 1122 -6.01 31.47 5.59
CA PRO A 1122 -5.14 32.42 6.27
C PRO A 1122 -5.36 32.30 7.80
N ILE A 1123 -4.32 31.87 8.52
CA ILE A 1123 -4.48 31.29 9.87
C ILE A 1123 -5.22 32.22 10.83
N ILE A 1124 -6.32 31.70 11.40
CA ILE A 1124 -7.09 32.35 12.45
C ILE A 1124 -7.29 31.37 13.62
N LYS A 1125 -6.30 31.28 14.50
CA LYS A 1125 -6.45 30.54 15.78
C LYS A 1125 -7.36 31.33 16.73
N GLU A 1126 -8.45 30.73 17.23
CA GLU A 1126 -9.30 31.39 18.22
C GLU A 1126 -8.68 31.32 19.63
N VAL A 1127 -8.68 32.45 20.33
CA VAL A 1127 -8.16 32.58 21.70
C VAL A 1127 -9.28 33.11 22.60
N THR A 1128 -9.70 32.30 23.57
CA THR A 1128 -10.86 32.54 24.44
C THR A 1128 -10.49 32.93 25.88
N SER A 1129 -9.23 32.80 26.30
CA SER A 1129 -8.72 33.34 27.57
C SER A 1129 -7.75 34.52 27.33
N ILE A 1130 -7.97 35.63 28.04
CA ILE A 1130 -7.13 36.84 27.91
C ILE A 1130 -5.84 36.73 28.74
N GLU A 1131 -5.90 36.05 29.89
CA GLU A 1131 -4.89 36.21 30.95
C GLU A 1131 -3.61 35.40 30.68
N ASP A 1132 -3.69 34.32 29.90
CA ASP A 1132 -2.53 33.46 29.58
C ASP A 1132 -1.88 33.80 28.22
N GLU A 1133 -2.65 34.21 27.21
CA GLU A 1133 -2.13 34.50 25.86
C GLU A 1133 -1.94 35.98 25.51
N LEU A 1134 -2.56 36.93 26.25
CA LEU A 1134 -2.46 38.37 25.98
C LEU A 1134 -1.98 39.19 27.19
N PRO A 1135 -0.82 38.89 27.81
CA PRO A 1135 -0.32 39.58 28.99
C PRO A 1135 -0.04 41.08 28.71
N GLY A 1136 -1.00 41.93 29.09
CA GLY A 1136 -0.93 43.38 28.96
C GLY A 1136 -1.95 44.01 28.01
N PHE A 1137 -2.67 43.22 27.19
CA PHE A 1137 -3.77 43.74 26.38
C PHE A 1137 -5.01 43.99 27.24
N ASN A 1138 -5.64 45.15 27.08
CA ASN A 1138 -6.80 45.60 27.84
C ASN A 1138 -7.80 46.32 26.94
N TYR A 1139 -9.10 46.09 27.19
CA TYR A 1139 -10.20 46.81 26.56
C TYR A 1139 -11.09 47.44 27.63
N TYR A 1140 -11.41 48.73 27.52
CA TYR A 1140 -12.03 49.48 28.60
C TYR A 1140 -12.85 50.72 28.16
N PRO A 1141 -13.82 51.17 28.99
CA PRO A 1141 -14.32 50.50 30.19
C PRO A 1141 -15.13 49.25 29.83
N ASN A 1142 -15.08 48.20 30.66
CA ASN A 1142 -16.03 47.09 30.61
C ASN A 1142 -16.57 46.92 32.05
N PRO A 1143 -17.86 47.24 32.32
CA PRO A 1143 -18.92 47.57 31.38
C PRO A 1143 -18.78 48.95 30.71
N THR A 1144 -19.27 49.10 29.48
CA THR A 1144 -19.28 50.36 28.71
C THR A 1144 -20.70 50.92 28.52
N GLN A 1145 -20.78 52.20 28.14
CA GLN A 1145 -22.03 52.91 27.78
C GLN A 1145 -21.98 53.57 26.40
N GLY A 1146 -20.96 53.30 25.58
CA GLY A 1146 -20.89 53.86 24.23
C GLY A 1146 -19.57 53.64 23.50
N ILE A 1147 -18.41 53.81 24.15
CA ILE A 1147 -17.11 53.64 23.46
C ILE A 1147 -16.28 52.55 24.16
N ILE A 1148 -15.65 51.68 23.38
CA ILE A 1148 -14.63 50.72 23.82
C ILE A 1148 -13.27 51.24 23.36
N ASN A 1149 -12.30 51.36 24.27
CA ASN A 1149 -10.92 51.70 23.97
C ASN A 1149 -10.05 50.45 24.15
N PHE A 1150 -8.91 50.40 23.45
CA PHE A 1150 -7.94 49.30 23.51
C PHE A 1150 -6.56 49.83 23.91
N SER A 1151 -5.80 49.04 24.66
CA SER A 1151 -4.41 49.35 25.02
C SER A 1151 -3.58 48.09 25.25
N GLY A 1152 -2.28 48.15 24.96
CA GLY A 1152 -1.40 46.98 24.97
C GLY A 1152 -1.18 46.45 23.55
N GLU A 1153 -0.30 45.46 23.43
CA GLU A 1153 0.00 44.81 22.15
C GLU A 1153 -0.87 43.55 21.97
N ILE A 1154 -1.18 43.24 20.71
CA ILE A 1154 -1.95 42.06 20.29
C ILE A 1154 -1.16 41.38 19.17
N PRO A 1155 -0.96 40.04 19.21
CA PRO A 1155 -0.30 39.29 18.14
C PRO A 1155 -1.03 39.40 16.79
N GLY A 1156 -0.25 39.56 15.73
CA GLY A 1156 -0.73 39.88 14.38
C GLY A 1156 -1.14 41.36 14.22
N ILE A 1157 -1.36 41.76 12.98
CA ILE A 1157 -1.83 43.08 12.57
C ILE A 1157 -3.36 43.10 12.63
N PRO A 1158 -4.01 43.92 13.48
CA PRO A 1158 -5.47 44.02 13.55
C PRO A 1158 -6.12 44.42 12.22
N ARG A 1159 -6.96 43.53 11.68
CA ARG A 1159 -7.68 43.70 10.40
C ARG A 1159 -9.13 44.12 10.59
N ALA A 1160 -9.81 43.70 11.66
CA ALA A 1160 -11.18 44.12 11.95
C ALA A 1160 -11.58 43.96 13.43
N VAL A 1161 -12.64 44.68 13.82
CA VAL A 1161 -13.36 44.48 15.08
C VAL A 1161 -14.83 44.27 14.77
N LYS A 1162 -15.38 43.12 15.17
CA LYS A 1162 -16.79 42.74 15.05
C LYS A 1162 -17.41 42.64 16.44
N ILE A 1163 -18.71 42.88 16.57
CA ILE A 1163 -19.47 42.64 17.81
C ILE A 1163 -20.72 41.85 17.48
N PHE A 1164 -20.93 40.77 18.22
CA PHE A 1164 -22.07 39.86 18.09
C PHE A 1164 -22.93 39.92 19.34
N ASN A 1165 -24.25 39.80 19.18
CA ASN A 1165 -25.14 39.58 20.32
C ASN A 1165 -25.02 38.14 20.83
N MET A 1166 -25.61 37.83 21.99
CA MET A 1166 -25.58 36.47 22.57
C MET A 1166 -26.32 35.40 21.75
N ASN A 1167 -26.95 35.77 20.63
CA ASN A 1167 -27.56 34.84 19.68
C ASN A 1167 -26.68 34.67 18.42
N GLY A 1168 -25.38 35.00 18.48
CA GLY A 1168 -24.44 34.85 17.35
C GLY A 1168 -24.60 35.87 16.22
N ASN A 1169 -25.54 36.81 16.28
CA ASN A 1169 -25.76 37.74 15.15
C ASN A 1169 -24.81 38.94 15.26
N GLU A 1170 -24.12 39.27 14.17
CA GLU A 1170 -23.32 40.50 14.06
C GLU A 1170 -24.22 41.74 14.23
N VAL A 1171 -23.87 42.60 15.18
CA VAL A 1171 -24.57 43.87 15.47
C VAL A 1171 -23.70 45.10 15.21
N PHE A 1172 -22.40 44.91 14.98
CA PHE A 1172 -21.44 45.94 14.62
C PHE A 1172 -20.22 45.30 13.94
N SER A 1173 -19.64 45.98 12.96
CA SER A 1173 -18.37 45.59 12.33
C SER A 1173 -17.62 46.80 11.81
N GLN A 1174 -16.30 46.80 12.01
CA GLN A 1174 -15.38 47.83 11.54
C GLN A 1174 -14.09 47.16 11.01
N LYS A 1175 -13.83 47.29 9.71
CA LYS A 1175 -12.52 46.94 9.13
C LYS A 1175 -11.48 48.02 9.48
N LEU A 1176 -10.26 47.61 9.79
CA LEU A 1176 -9.14 48.47 10.19
C LEU A 1176 -8.13 48.55 9.04
N SER A 1177 -8.01 49.73 8.42
CA SER A 1177 -7.22 49.92 7.20
C SER A 1177 -5.73 50.23 7.42
N GLN A 1178 -5.27 50.33 8.67
CA GLN A 1178 -3.88 50.66 9.03
C GLN A 1178 -3.28 49.74 10.11
N GLY A 1179 -3.89 48.59 10.39
CA GLY A 1179 -3.33 47.64 11.36
C GLY A 1179 -3.27 48.14 12.80
N ARG A 1180 -4.22 49.01 13.20
CA ARG A 1180 -4.24 49.65 14.52
C ARG A 1180 -5.64 49.61 15.12
N MET A 1181 -5.71 49.21 16.39
CA MET A 1181 -6.94 49.25 17.17
C MET A 1181 -7.34 50.69 17.48
N GLU A 1182 -8.40 51.18 16.83
CA GLU A 1182 -9.02 52.46 17.15
C GLU A 1182 -10.15 52.28 18.19
N PRO A 1183 -10.54 53.33 18.95
CA PRO A 1183 -11.72 53.26 19.81
C PRO A 1183 -13.00 53.01 19.00
N VAL A 1184 -13.79 52.03 19.44
CA VAL A 1184 -15.00 51.58 18.74
C VAL A 1184 -16.23 52.19 19.40
N ASP A 1185 -17.03 52.94 18.63
CA ASP A 1185 -18.30 53.53 19.07
C ASP A 1185 -19.48 52.57 18.82
N ILE A 1186 -20.07 52.13 19.91
CA ILE A 1186 -21.17 51.18 20.03
C ILE A 1186 -22.42 51.80 20.66
N THR A 1187 -22.53 53.13 20.71
CA THR A 1187 -23.63 53.87 21.38
C THR A 1187 -25.03 53.48 20.83
N GLY A 1188 -25.10 52.84 19.65
CA GLY A 1188 -26.33 52.27 19.09
C GLY A 1188 -26.78 50.91 19.66
N LEU A 1189 -25.94 50.21 20.42
CA LEU A 1189 -26.27 48.90 20.99
C LEU A 1189 -27.14 49.02 22.25
N LYS A 1190 -28.07 48.09 22.42
CA LYS A 1190 -28.93 48.02 23.63
C LYS A 1190 -28.15 47.47 24.82
N SER A 1191 -28.52 47.85 26.03
CA SER A 1191 -27.96 47.27 27.26
C SER A 1191 -28.07 45.73 27.25
N GLY A 1192 -26.95 45.04 27.45
CA GLY A 1192 -26.84 43.60 27.27
C GLY A 1192 -25.38 43.12 27.22
N LEU A 1193 -25.19 41.80 27.28
CA LEU A 1193 -23.88 41.17 27.04
C LEU A 1193 -23.70 40.93 25.54
N TYR A 1194 -22.48 41.11 25.05
CA TYR A 1194 -22.09 40.91 23.65
C TYR A 1194 -20.70 40.25 23.58
N LEU A 1195 -20.42 39.60 22.45
CA LEU A 1195 -19.10 39.10 22.10
C LEU A 1195 -18.39 40.11 21.21
N LEU A 1196 -17.21 40.56 21.62
CA LEU A 1196 -16.32 41.46 20.89
C LEU A 1196 -15.22 40.60 20.25
N ARG A 1197 -15.29 40.41 18.93
CA ARG A 1197 -14.33 39.62 18.15
C ARG A 1197 -13.31 40.57 17.50
N ILE A 1198 -12.04 40.44 17.86
CA ILE A 1198 -10.92 41.15 17.22
C ILE A 1198 -10.25 40.17 16.26
N LEU A 1199 -10.15 40.55 14.99
CA LEU A 1199 -9.50 39.77 13.94
C LEU A 1199 -8.14 40.39 13.64
N THR A 1200 -7.06 39.61 13.78
CA THR A 1200 -5.73 39.93 13.25
C THR A 1200 -5.40 39.01 12.07
N ASP A 1201 -4.27 39.21 11.41
CA ASP A 1201 -3.78 38.30 10.35
C ASP A 1201 -3.06 37.04 10.89
N GLN A 1202 -3.22 36.74 12.18
CA GLN A 1202 -2.68 35.54 12.82
C GLN A 1202 -3.69 34.84 13.74
N LYS A 1203 -4.62 35.60 14.35
CA LYS A 1203 -5.49 35.11 15.44
C LYS A 1203 -6.84 35.84 15.50
N ARG A 1204 -7.86 35.14 16.00
CA ARG A 1204 -9.19 35.67 16.36
C ARG A 1204 -9.33 35.68 17.87
N TYR A 1205 -9.64 36.84 18.43
CA TYR A 1205 -9.79 37.02 19.87
C TYR A 1205 -11.24 37.33 20.19
N THR A 1206 -11.95 36.41 20.86
CA THR A 1206 -13.36 36.57 21.21
C THR A 1206 -13.50 36.92 22.69
N LEU A 1207 -13.88 38.17 22.95
CA LEU A 1207 -13.93 38.80 24.28
C LEU A 1207 -15.39 39.09 24.69
N LYS A 1208 -15.68 39.21 26.01
CA LYS A 1208 -17.03 39.51 26.50
C LYS A 1208 -17.18 40.97 26.92
N VAL A 1209 -18.02 41.75 26.23
CA VAL A 1209 -18.29 43.16 26.58
C VAL A 1209 -19.72 43.34 27.10
N LEU A 1210 -19.87 43.99 28.26
CA LEU A 1210 -21.17 44.34 28.83
C LEU A 1210 -21.51 45.80 28.52
N VAL A 1211 -22.61 46.01 27.79
CA VAL A 1211 -23.17 47.33 27.47
C VAL A 1211 -24.24 47.67 28.52
N ARG A 1212 -24.20 48.89 29.09
CA ARG A 1212 -25.09 49.35 30.16
C ARG A 1212 -25.95 50.55 29.80
#